data_AF-A0A841PKP1-F1
#
_entry.id   AF-A0A841PKP1-F1
#
_cell.length_a   1.000
_cell.length_b   1.000
_cell.length_c   1.000
_cell.angle_alpha   90.00
_cell.angle_beta   90.00
_cell.angle_gamma   90.00
#
_symmetry.space_group_name_H-M   'P 1'
#
loop_
_entity.id
_entity.type
_entity.pdbx_description
1 polymer ?
#
loop_
_entity_poly.entity_id
_entity_poly.type
_entity_poly.pdbx_seq_one_letter_code
_entity_poly.pdbx_strand_id
1 'polypeptide(L)'
;MKTNTLSVVVVAYNIPRELPRTLLSLATPYQQDVTTDDYEVIVVDNGSSPVVGEGLVADYGPNFRLLRIDDALPSPAAAVNRGIREARGDNIGVMIDGARIVTPGLVHFARVGLGMAPTAVVAAPGWYLGSDTQVNARSNGYTKAIEDSLLQSIRWPEDGYRLFEIGTMDESSVDPWFTPISEANALFMSRESWQAIGGMDERFTYPGGGFVNIDTLERAMEMPQAKLILTLGEATFHQLHGGVATNATVEQPKHWLLWKAERDALRGREHFSFHAPSAFVGSLPPALAPHLARALIVSPHGAGPATAAGFRAQLKPSEESAPTNQAAAALVELAKVELERGNYKAAADVARMASSHAPAELATSRVLLSAGLLSRYNEHRDAAYFTAIGDAHRVIGENETADIQYRNALALAADSVGAHAGLASIRMSGPSYYDWLERLYAELKPAVVVEIGVFDGVSLSKVKAPTLAIGIDPNPRATLALGAQTHIFPETSDAFFDRGGADDLLAGRPVGVGFIDGLHTFDQVLRDFANLERYCDAGSVLLVHDTAALDDATQRVPPTTQFHTGDVWKLVPALKTLRPDLDVFTIATPWTGLTVISGFGKGRYDRSWIVDAGQRFANMEFAEIEANLGEALGLVANEWEPVLARIRANLVGKGGGNHDQGGWRRQIAKLMKRL
;
A
#
# COMPACT_ATOMS: atom_id res chain seq x y z
N MET A 1 46.49 11.56 -34.41
CA MET A 1 45.46 11.35 -33.38
C MET A 1 44.11 11.57 -34.04
N LYS A 2 43.14 10.66 -33.89
CA LYS A 2 41.76 10.95 -34.33
C LYS A 2 41.30 12.18 -33.55
N THR A 3 40.80 13.20 -34.24
CA THR A 3 40.04 14.29 -33.63
C THR A 3 38.77 13.71 -33.00
N ASN A 4 38.34 14.19 -31.84
CA ASN A 4 37.11 13.74 -31.14
C ASN A 4 37.22 12.39 -30.39
N THR A 5 38.31 12.20 -29.65
CA THR A 5 38.47 11.11 -28.67
C THR A 5 37.88 11.49 -27.31
N LEU A 6 37.27 10.53 -26.61
CA LEU A 6 36.63 10.72 -25.31
C LEU A 6 37.49 10.12 -24.17
N SER A 7 37.69 10.85 -23.07
CA SER A 7 38.22 10.28 -21.82
C SER A 7 37.09 10.14 -20.81
N VAL A 8 36.85 8.95 -20.28
CA VAL A 8 35.88 8.72 -19.20
C VAL A 8 36.63 8.57 -17.88
N VAL A 9 36.48 9.54 -16.99
CA VAL A 9 37.05 9.53 -15.64
C VAL A 9 36.07 8.85 -14.69
N VAL A 10 36.51 7.81 -13.99
CA VAL A 10 35.71 7.05 -13.01
C VAL A 10 36.38 7.12 -11.65
N VAL A 11 35.74 7.72 -10.67
CA VAL A 11 36.30 7.79 -9.31
C VAL A 11 35.89 6.56 -8.50
N ALA A 12 36.86 5.89 -7.89
CA ALA A 12 36.65 4.70 -7.06
C ALA A 12 37.07 4.98 -5.61
N TYR A 13 36.23 4.57 -4.65
CA TYR A 13 36.55 4.61 -3.22
C TYR A 13 35.85 3.47 -2.49
N ASN A 14 36.59 2.47 -2.01
CA ASN A 14 36.08 1.36 -1.18
C ASN A 14 34.92 0.55 -1.80
N ILE A 15 34.98 0.32 -3.12
CA ILE A 15 33.95 -0.40 -3.88
C ILE A 15 34.48 -1.64 -4.63
N PRO A 16 35.18 -2.58 -3.97
CA PRO A 16 35.81 -3.72 -4.63
C PRO A 16 34.82 -4.70 -5.28
N ARG A 17 33.55 -4.73 -4.82
CA ARG A 17 32.48 -5.56 -5.43
C ARG A 17 31.90 -4.88 -6.66
N GLU A 18 31.69 -3.57 -6.59
CA GLU A 18 30.92 -2.81 -7.57
C GLU A 18 31.78 -2.33 -8.73
N LEU A 19 33.04 -1.96 -8.49
CA LEU A 19 33.96 -1.44 -9.50
C LEU A 19 34.17 -2.41 -10.68
N PRO A 20 34.39 -3.73 -10.50
CA PRO A 20 34.53 -4.65 -11.63
C PRO A 20 33.33 -4.63 -12.60
N ARG A 21 32.10 -4.41 -12.08
CA ARG A 21 30.89 -4.32 -12.92
C ARG A 21 30.83 -2.99 -13.67
N THR A 22 31.23 -1.90 -13.02
CA THR A 22 31.40 -0.59 -13.67
C THR A 22 32.39 -0.68 -14.83
N LEU A 23 33.58 -1.25 -14.60
CA LEU A 23 34.60 -1.40 -15.63
C LEU A 23 34.14 -2.31 -16.77
N LEU A 24 33.46 -3.43 -16.46
CA LEU A 24 32.86 -4.29 -17.47
C LEU A 24 31.85 -3.54 -18.34
N SER A 25 30.99 -2.71 -17.73
CA SER A 25 30.02 -1.91 -18.47
C SER A 25 30.64 -0.80 -19.31
N LEU A 26 31.87 -0.40 -19.05
CA LEU A 26 32.62 0.56 -19.87
C LEU A 26 33.55 -0.14 -20.87
N ALA A 27 33.71 -1.46 -20.79
CA ALA A 27 34.60 -2.20 -21.66
C ALA A 27 34.10 -2.21 -23.10
N THR A 28 35.02 -2.16 -24.06
CA THR A 28 34.68 -2.07 -25.49
C THR A 28 33.81 -3.24 -25.99
N PRO A 29 33.96 -4.50 -25.52
CA PRO A 29 33.05 -5.58 -25.90
C PRO A 29 31.59 -5.39 -25.44
N TYR A 30 31.36 -4.59 -24.40
CA TYR A 30 30.02 -4.27 -23.91
C TYR A 30 29.47 -2.99 -24.54
N GLN A 31 30.31 -1.98 -24.76
CA GLN A 31 29.91 -0.73 -25.39
C GLN A 31 29.65 -0.92 -26.90
N GLN A 32 28.58 -0.31 -27.41
CA GLN A 32 28.15 -0.40 -28.80
C GLN A 32 28.72 0.75 -29.63
N ASP A 33 29.00 0.47 -30.91
CA ASP A 33 29.38 1.48 -31.92
C ASP A 33 30.61 2.35 -31.55
N VAL A 34 31.57 1.76 -30.82
CA VAL A 34 32.86 2.36 -30.45
C VAL A 34 33.99 1.33 -30.50
N THR A 35 35.23 1.78 -30.69
CA THR A 35 36.43 0.96 -30.57
C THR A 35 37.36 1.47 -29.47
N THR A 36 38.41 0.71 -29.14
CA THR A 36 39.43 1.12 -28.17
C THR A 36 40.18 2.41 -28.56
N ASP A 37 40.13 2.82 -29.83
CA ASP A 37 40.76 4.06 -30.31
C ASP A 37 39.85 5.29 -30.13
N ASP A 38 38.57 5.07 -29.84
CA ASP A 38 37.58 6.15 -29.73
C ASP A 38 37.53 6.77 -28.34
N TYR A 39 37.91 6.00 -27.32
CA TYR A 39 37.85 6.45 -25.93
C TYR A 39 38.85 5.73 -25.03
N GLU A 40 39.18 6.39 -23.92
CA GLU A 40 39.89 5.78 -22.80
C GLU A 40 39.06 5.84 -21.51
N VAL A 41 39.37 4.95 -20.57
CA VAL A 41 38.81 4.94 -19.22
C VAL A 41 39.92 5.15 -18.21
N ILE A 42 39.75 6.17 -17.37
CA ILE A 42 40.70 6.58 -16.34
C ILE A 42 40.06 6.32 -15.00
N VAL A 43 40.45 5.23 -14.35
CA VAL A 43 40.03 4.91 -12.99
C VAL A 43 40.88 5.73 -12.03
N VAL A 44 40.27 6.55 -11.19
CA VAL A 44 40.96 7.30 -10.16
C VAL A 44 40.62 6.71 -8.79
N ASP A 45 41.56 5.99 -8.20
CA ASP A 45 41.43 5.46 -6.83
C ASP A 45 41.64 6.60 -5.82
N ASN A 46 40.55 7.03 -5.19
CA ASN A 46 40.51 8.12 -4.21
C ASN A 46 40.83 7.59 -2.80
N GLY A 47 41.92 6.84 -2.66
CA GLY A 47 42.41 6.32 -1.38
C GLY A 47 41.66 5.10 -0.86
N SER A 48 41.30 4.14 -1.71
CA SER A 48 40.61 2.91 -1.29
C SER A 48 41.48 2.03 -0.38
N SER A 49 40.80 1.34 0.55
CA SER A 49 41.32 0.27 1.39
C SER A 49 40.35 -0.93 1.36
N PRO A 50 40.69 -2.03 0.68
CA PRO A 50 41.95 -2.27 -0.02
C PRO A 50 42.10 -1.41 -1.29
N VAL A 51 43.35 -1.17 -1.68
CA VAL A 51 43.72 -0.41 -2.88
C VAL A 51 43.21 -1.09 -4.15
N VAL A 52 42.86 -0.30 -5.16
CA VAL A 52 42.50 -0.84 -6.48
C VAL A 52 43.76 -1.41 -7.14
N GLY A 53 43.71 -2.68 -7.53
CA GLY A 53 44.84 -3.34 -8.18
C GLY A 53 45.02 -2.89 -9.64
N GLU A 54 46.26 -2.60 -10.06
CA GLU A 54 46.56 -2.25 -11.46
C GLU A 54 46.14 -3.35 -12.44
N GLY A 55 46.37 -4.62 -12.08
CA GLY A 55 45.98 -5.77 -12.91
C GLY A 55 44.48 -5.83 -13.18
N LEU A 56 43.65 -5.53 -12.17
CA LEU A 56 42.19 -5.50 -12.32
C LEU A 56 41.76 -4.52 -13.42
N VAL A 57 42.36 -3.32 -13.46
CA VAL A 57 41.99 -2.29 -14.43
C VAL A 57 42.51 -2.63 -15.82
N ALA A 58 43.74 -3.15 -15.91
CA ALA A 58 44.36 -3.52 -17.18
C ALA A 58 43.63 -4.66 -17.92
N ASP A 59 42.97 -5.57 -17.19
CA ASP A 59 42.24 -6.71 -17.76
C ASP A 59 41.04 -6.30 -18.66
N TYR A 60 40.53 -5.08 -18.52
CA TYR A 60 39.38 -4.59 -19.31
C TYR A 60 39.76 -4.01 -20.68
N GLY A 61 41.04 -3.77 -20.94
CA GLY A 61 41.54 -3.38 -22.26
C GLY A 61 42.68 -2.37 -22.24
N PRO A 62 43.36 -2.18 -23.39
CA PRO A 62 44.51 -1.27 -23.50
C PRO A 62 44.15 0.21 -23.33
N ASN A 63 42.86 0.54 -23.42
CA ASN A 63 42.33 1.88 -23.22
C ASN A 63 41.94 2.17 -21.75
N PHE A 64 42.16 1.22 -20.83
CA PHE A 64 41.95 1.40 -19.39
C PHE A 64 43.26 1.72 -18.69
N ARG A 65 43.22 2.67 -17.74
CA ARG A 65 44.35 2.96 -16.85
C ARG A 65 43.91 3.40 -15.46
N LEU A 66 44.77 3.11 -14.49
CA LEU A 66 44.60 3.46 -13.09
C LEU A 66 45.45 4.69 -12.73
N LEU A 67 44.86 5.63 -12.01
CA LEU A 67 45.52 6.70 -11.29
C LEU A 67 45.24 6.52 -9.81
N ARG A 68 46.28 6.51 -8.99
CA ARG A 68 46.14 6.33 -7.54
C ARG A 68 46.41 7.63 -6.81
N ILE A 69 45.62 7.90 -5.78
CA ILE A 69 45.81 9.00 -4.83
C ILE A 69 45.88 8.39 -3.43
N ASP A 70 47.07 8.36 -2.83
CA ASP A 70 47.27 7.76 -1.50
C ASP A 70 46.68 8.62 -0.38
N ASP A 71 47.01 9.91 -0.35
CA ASP A 71 46.51 10.88 0.64
C ASP A 71 45.27 11.62 0.10
N ALA A 72 44.26 10.84 -0.30
CA ALA A 72 43.04 11.36 -0.88
C ALA A 72 42.20 12.15 0.13
N LEU A 73 41.58 13.24 -0.35
CA LEU A 73 40.58 13.97 0.42
C LEU A 73 39.26 13.16 0.45
N PRO A 74 38.44 13.30 1.52
CA PRO A 74 37.15 12.60 1.62
C PRO A 74 36.16 12.93 0.50
N SER A 75 36.27 14.12 -0.09
CA SER A 75 35.49 14.56 -1.24
C SER A 75 36.08 14.02 -2.55
N PRO A 76 35.26 13.54 -3.50
CA PRO A 76 35.74 13.05 -4.79
C PRO A 76 36.23 14.16 -5.74
N ALA A 77 35.99 15.44 -5.43
CA ALA A 77 36.27 16.56 -6.33
C ALA A 77 37.73 16.60 -6.81
N ALA A 78 38.69 16.40 -5.89
CA ALA A 78 40.12 16.40 -6.22
C ALA A 78 40.51 15.19 -7.10
N ALA A 79 39.91 14.03 -6.86
CA ALA A 79 40.12 12.84 -7.69
C ALA A 79 39.57 13.03 -9.11
N VAL A 80 38.37 13.60 -9.25
CA VAL A 80 37.81 13.97 -10.55
C VAL A 80 38.77 14.90 -11.28
N ASN A 81 39.20 15.99 -10.66
CA ASN A 81 40.10 16.96 -11.29
C ASN A 81 41.46 16.36 -11.64
N ARG A 82 41.97 15.41 -10.85
CA ARG A 82 43.16 14.63 -11.21
C ARG A 82 42.94 13.84 -12.50
N GLY A 83 41.80 13.15 -12.63
CA GLY A 83 41.44 12.45 -13.86
C GLY A 83 41.28 13.37 -15.07
N ILE A 84 40.58 14.51 -14.91
CA ILE A 84 40.40 15.51 -15.98
C ILE A 84 41.75 16.04 -16.50
N ARG A 85 42.70 16.32 -15.59
CA ARG A 85 44.04 16.79 -15.97
C ARG A 85 44.83 15.74 -16.77
N GLU A 86 44.70 14.48 -16.40
CA GLU A 86 45.43 13.37 -17.02
C GLU A 86 44.76 12.84 -18.30
N ALA A 87 43.50 13.22 -18.56
CA ALA A 87 42.76 12.87 -19.76
C ALA A 87 43.54 13.22 -21.04
N ARG A 88 43.46 12.37 -22.06
CA ARG A 88 44.06 12.56 -23.39
C ARG A 88 43.03 12.97 -24.45
N GLY A 89 41.74 12.76 -24.19
CA GLY A 89 40.65 13.08 -25.11
C GLY A 89 40.33 14.57 -25.21
N ASP A 90 39.81 15.00 -26.35
CA ASP A 90 39.31 16.38 -26.51
C ASP A 90 37.99 16.59 -25.76
N ASN A 91 37.27 15.49 -25.52
CA ASN A 91 36.06 15.43 -24.73
C ASN A 91 36.29 14.60 -23.47
N ILE A 92 35.63 14.98 -22.38
CA ILE A 92 35.82 14.35 -21.07
C ILE A 92 34.45 14.08 -20.45
N GLY A 93 34.21 12.81 -20.14
CA GLY A 93 33.13 12.33 -19.30
C GLY A 93 33.62 12.11 -17.88
N VAL A 94 32.82 12.48 -16.89
CA VAL A 94 33.12 12.20 -15.48
C VAL A 94 31.99 11.36 -14.89
N MET A 95 32.37 10.25 -14.26
CA MET A 95 31.56 9.43 -13.36
C MET A 95 32.11 9.60 -11.94
N ILE A 96 31.40 10.40 -11.14
CA ILE A 96 31.86 10.88 -9.83
C ILE A 96 31.74 9.78 -8.79
N ASP A 97 30.67 9.00 -8.87
CA ASP A 97 30.53 7.74 -8.19
C ASP A 97 30.79 6.59 -9.18
N GLY A 98 31.88 5.86 -8.95
CA GLY A 98 32.28 4.71 -9.72
C GLY A 98 31.50 3.43 -9.41
N ALA A 99 30.57 3.43 -8.46
CA ALA A 99 29.72 2.27 -8.18
C ALA A 99 28.47 2.21 -9.08
N ARG A 100 28.62 2.50 -10.38
CA ARG A 100 27.50 2.56 -11.33
C ARG A 100 27.76 1.72 -12.58
N ILE A 101 26.78 0.90 -12.96
CA ILE A 101 26.76 0.16 -14.23
C ILE A 101 26.18 1.07 -15.31
N VAL A 102 26.81 1.18 -16.47
CA VAL A 102 26.29 1.98 -17.59
C VAL A 102 25.63 1.12 -18.65
N THR A 103 24.72 1.71 -19.43
CA THR A 103 24.10 1.06 -20.59
C THR A 103 25.07 0.92 -21.78
N PRO A 104 24.81 -0.01 -22.73
CA PRO A 104 25.73 -0.30 -23.84
C PRO A 104 26.02 0.86 -24.79
N GLY A 105 25.12 1.81 -24.99
CA GLY A 105 25.31 2.91 -25.95
C GLY A 105 25.90 4.18 -25.36
N LEU A 106 26.22 4.22 -24.05
CA LEU A 106 26.56 5.46 -23.34
C LEU A 106 27.74 6.20 -23.99
N VAL A 107 28.86 5.52 -24.26
CA VAL A 107 30.07 6.15 -24.82
C VAL A 107 29.78 6.68 -26.23
N HIS A 108 29.07 5.91 -27.05
CA HIS A 108 28.69 6.33 -28.41
C HIS A 108 27.81 7.59 -28.38
N PHE A 109 26.69 7.55 -27.65
CA PHE A 109 25.74 8.66 -27.63
C PHE A 109 26.25 9.88 -26.86
N ALA A 110 27.16 9.72 -25.91
CA ALA A 110 27.88 10.85 -25.32
C ALA A 110 28.69 11.61 -26.38
N ARG A 111 29.44 10.91 -27.24
CA ARG A 111 30.20 11.52 -28.34
C ARG A 111 29.30 12.19 -29.37
N VAL A 112 28.17 11.57 -29.71
CA VAL A 112 27.17 12.18 -30.62
C VAL A 112 26.58 13.44 -29.99
N GLY A 113 26.16 13.38 -28.73
CA GLY A 113 25.58 14.51 -28.00
C GLY A 113 26.52 15.70 -27.88
N LEU A 114 27.81 15.45 -27.66
CA LEU A 114 28.85 16.48 -27.61
C LEU A 114 29.01 17.23 -28.94
N GLY A 115 28.62 16.61 -30.06
CA GLY A 115 28.62 17.26 -31.38
C GLY A 115 27.36 18.05 -31.71
N MET A 116 26.32 18.04 -30.85
CA MET A 116 25.02 18.66 -31.15
C MET A 116 24.99 20.18 -30.90
N ALA A 117 25.94 20.71 -30.12
CA ALA A 117 26.05 22.14 -29.83
C ALA A 117 27.51 22.53 -29.56
N PRO A 118 27.91 23.79 -29.80
CA PRO A 118 29.26 24.27 -29.48
C PRO A 118 29.60 24.15 -27.98
N THR A 119 28.62 24.39 -27.13
CA THR A 119 28.72 24.24 -25.66
C THR A 119 27.71 23.19 -25.21
N ALA A 120 27.95 21.95 -25.62
CA ALA A 120 27.13 20.81 -25.23
C ALA A 120 27.51 20.32 -23.82
N VAL A 121 26.51 20.18 -22.97
CA VAL A 121 26.60 19.52 -21.66
C VAL A 121 25.77 18.26 -21.78
N VAL A 122 26.42 17.10 -21.94
CA VAL A 122 25.71 15.82 -22.10
C VAL A 122 25.58 15.14 -20.76
N ALA A 123 24.38 14.70 -20.41
CA ALA A 123 24.08 14.05 -19.14
C ALA A 123 23.36 12.71 -19.36
N ALA A 124 23.75 11.68 -18.60
CA ALA A 124 23.02 10.43 -18.54
C ALA A 124 22.20 10.34 -17.25
N PRO A 125 20.87 10.06 -17.33
CA PRO A 125 20.02 9.87 -16.16
C PRO A 125 20.56 8.83 -15.17
N GLY A 126 20.37 9.12 -13.88
CA GLY A 126 20.68 8.21 -12.79
C GLY A 126 19.53 7.24 -12.53
N TRP A 127 19.88 6.01 -12.18
CA TRP A 127 18.98 4.96 -11.74
C TRP A 127 19.59 4.26 -10.51
N TYR A 128 18.75 3.61 -9.70
CA TYR A 128 19.16 2.62 -8.71
C TYR A 128 18.80 1.23 -9.21
N LEU A 129 19.60 0.21 -8.88
CA LEU A 129 19.16 -1.17 -8.98
C LEU A 129 18.16 -1.49 -7.85
N GLY A 130 16.99 -2.02 -8.20
CA GLY A 130 15.88 -2.32 -7.28
C GLY A 130 14.61 -1.51 -7.57
N SER A 131 13.58 -1.73 -6.75
CA SER A 131 12.22 -1.20 -6.93
C SER A 131 11.93 0.12 -6.20
N ASP A 132 12.87 0.65 -5.41
CA ASP A 132 12.72 1.89 -4.64
C ASP A 132 14.07 2.60 -4.48
N THR A 133 14.07 3.83 -3.98
CA THR A 133 15.31 4.56 -3.67
C THR A 133 16.14 3.75 -2.67
N GLN A 134 17.48 3.84 -2.73
CA GLN A 134 18.32 3.00 -1.88
C GLN A 134 18.06 3.18 -0.38
N VAL A 135 17.64 4.37 0.04
CA VAL A 135 17.23 4.65 1.43
C VAL A 135 16.07 3.75 1.85
N ASN A 136 15.01 3.70 1.03
CA ASN A 136 13.82 2.92 1.31
C ASN A 136 14.03 1.42 1.05
N ALA A 137 14.73 1.07 -0.03
CA ALA A 137 14.98 -0.32 -0.37
C ALA A 137 15.75 -1.03 0.76
N ARG A 138 16.76 -0.36 1.34
CA ARG A 138 17.52 -0.91 2.48
C ARG A 138 16.66 -1.08 3.72
N SER A 139 15.77 -0.14 4.05
CA SER A 139 14.88 -0.29 5.21
C SER A 139 13.93 -1.46 5.07
N ASN A 140 13.63 -1.87 3.83
CA ASN A 140 12.72 -2.98 3.54
C ASN A 140 13.45 -4.32 3.31
N GLY A 141 14.74 -4.43 3.64
CA GLY A 141 15.49 -5.68 3.55
C GLY A 141 16.20 -5.94 2.22
N TYR A 142 16.31 -4.95 1.32
CA TYR A 142 17.13 -5.06 0.12
C TYR A 142 18.62 -5.18 0.46
N THR A 143 19.32 -6.13 -0.17
CA THR A 143 20.72 -6.45 0.12
C THR A 143 21.54 -6.59 -1.16
N LYS A 144 22.88 -6.59 -1.01
CA LYS A 144 23.81 -6.84 -2.11
C LYS A 144 23.56 -8.20 -2.79
N ALA A 145 23.13 -9.22 -2.04
CA ALA A 145 22.80 -10.54 -2.58
C ALA A 145 21.51 -10.54 -3.42
N ILE A 146 20.52 -9.74 -3.02
CA ILE A 146 19.30 -9.54 -3.82
C ILE A 146 19.66 -8.81 -5.12
N GLU A 147 20.46 -7.74 -5.05
CA GLU A 147 20.96 -7.03 -6.24
C GLU A 147 21.72 -7.96 -7.20
N ASP A 148 22.58 -8.83 -6.67
CA ASP A 148 23.30 -9.84 -7.46
C ASP A 148 22.32 -10.80 -8.17
N SER A 149 21.25 -11.20 -7.48
CA SER A 149 20.21 -12.05 -8.04
C SER A 149 19.38 -11.34 -9.12
N LEU A 150 19.17 -10.02 -9.00
CA LEU A 150 18.52 -9.21 -10.03
C LEU A 150 19.35 -9.14 -11.30
N LEU A 151 20.66 -8.89 -11.19
CA LEU A 151 21.55 -8.88 -12.35
C LEU A 151 21.56 -10.24 -13.06
N GLN A 152 21.53 -11.33 -12.30
CA GLN A 152 21.41 -12.69 -12.84
C GLN A 152 20.06 -12.93 -13.51
N SER A 153 18.95 -12.43 -12.96
CA SER A 153 17.61 -12.65 -13.53
C SER A 153 17.43 -12.01 -14.90
N ILE A 154 18.13 -10.90 -15.17
CA ILE A 154 18.18 -10.28 -16.50
C ILE A 154 19.31 -10.82 -17.39
N ARG A 155 20.11 -11.78 -16.91
CA ARG A 155 21.31 -12.31 -17.58
C ARG A 155 22.32 -11.22 -17.95
N TRP A 156 22.47 -10.20 -17.12
CA TRP A 156 23.50 -9.19 -17.34
C TRP A 156 24.90 -9.85 -17.25
N PRO A 157 25.85 -9.58 -18.17
CA PRO A 157 25.88 -8.46 -19.12
C PRO A 157 25.41 -8.77 -20.57
N GLU A 158 24.72 -9.89 -20.84
CA GLU A 158 24.36 -10.31 -22.22
C GLU A 158 23.51 -9.27 -22.98
N ASP A 159 22.55 -8.65 -22.29
CA ASP A 159 21.75 -7.54 -22.81
C ASP A 159 21.68 -6.42 -21.75
N GLY A 160 22.52 -5.40 -21.95
CA GLY A 160 22.65 -4.29 -21.02
C GLY A 160 21.42 -3.39 -20.89
N TYR A 161 20.54 -3.33 -21.89
CA TYR A 161 19.36 -2.47 -21.82
C TYR A 161 18.28 -3.04 -20.88
N ARG A 162 18.38 -4.33 -20.52
CA ARG A 162 17.50 -4.95 -19.52
C ARG A 162 17.71 -4.44 -18.09
N LEU A 163 18.74 -3.63 -17.85
CA LEU A 163 18.91 -2.92 -16.57
C LEU A 163 17.67 -2.05 -16.23
N PHE A 164 16.96 -1.51 -17.25
CA PHE A 164 15.70 -0.77 -17.03
C PHE A 164 14.55 -1.65 -16.52
N GLU A 165 14.61 -2.98 -16.67
CA GLU A 165 13.61 -3.90 -16.13
C GLU A 165 13.72 -4.06 -14.60
N ILE A 166 14.92 -3.84 -14.05
CA ILE A 166 15.24 -4.04 -12.63
C ILE A 166 15.70 -2.75 -11.94
N GLY A 167 15.51 -1.60 -12.59
CA GLY A 167 15.96 -0.31 -12.11
C GLY A 167 14.80 0.61 -11.76
N THR A 168 15.04 1.48 -10.78
CA THR A 168 14.20 2.64 -10.46
C THR A 168 14.96 3.93 -10.75
N MET A 169 14.25 5.02 -11.06
CA MET A 169 14.90 6.30 -11.33
C MET A 169 15.53 6.90 -10.07
N ASP A 170 16.68 7.55 -10.25
CA ASP A 170 17.35 8.31 -9.21
C ASP A 170 16.57 9.60 -8.91
N GLU A 171 16.55 9.99 -7.64
CA GLU A 171 15.81 11.15 -7.14
C GLU A 171 16.21 12.47 -7.80
N SER A 172 17.45 12.55 -8.29
CA SER A 172 18.03 13.69 -9.02
C SER A 172 17.59 13.82 -10.48
N SER A 173 16.97 12.77 -11.04
CA SER A 173 16.59 12.69 -12.45
C SER A 173 15.31 11.89 -12.67
N VAL A 174 14.29 12.12 -11.83
CA VAL A 174 12.96 11.51 -11.99
C VAL A 174 12.23 12.10 -13.20
N ASP A 175 11.76 11.24 -14.09
CA ASP A 175 11.05 11.63 -15.32
C ASP A 175 11.80 12.67 -16.17
N PRO A 176 13.12 12.51 -16.38
CA PRO A 176 14.01 13.59 -16.81
C PRO A 176 13.73 14.05 -18.26
N TRP A 177 12.84 13.36 -18.97
CA TRP A 177 12.37 13.73 -20.30
C TRP A 177 11.35 14.88 -20.29
N PHE A 178 10.67 15.09 -19.16
CA PHE A 178 9.59 16.09 -19.03
C PHE A 178 9.78 17.04 -17.86
N THR A 179 10.80 16.83 -17.04
CA THR A 179 11.12 17.64 -15.86
C THR A 179 12.59 18.05 -15.87
N PRO A 180 12.95 19.18 -15.23
CA PRO A 180 14.34 19.56 -15.01
C PRO A 180 15.10 18.52 -14.18
N ILE A 181 16.38 18.33 -14.46
CA ILE A 181 17.30 17.54 -13.62
C ILE A 181 18.12 18.46 -12.72
N SER A 182 18.52 17.95 -11.55
CA SER A 182 19.37 18.69 -10.60
C SER A 182 20.85 18.32 -10.71
N GLU A 183 21.16 17.09 -11.12
CA GLU A 183 22.51 16.59 -11.30
C GLU A 183 22.53 15.36 -12.21
N ALA A 184 23.73 14.92 -12.60
CA ALA A 184 23.95 13.65 -13.28
C ALA A 184 25.28 13.06 -12.82
N ASN A 185 25.29 11.76 -12.50
CA ASN A 185 26.54 11.07 -12.14
C ASN A 185 27.51 11.02 -13.32
N ALA A 186 27.00 10.80 -14.53
CA ALA A 186 27.78 10.81 -15.77
C ALA A 186 27.51 12.10 -16.54
N LEU A 187 28.49 13.02 -16.49
CA LEU A 187 28.45 14.32 -17.15
C LEU A 187 29.60 14.42 -18.15
N PHE A 188 29.29 14.79 -19.40
CA PHE A 188 30.27 14.90 -20.48
C PHE A 188 30.28 16.31 -21.06
N MET A 189 31.49 16.85 -21.23
CA MET A 189 31.72 18.16 -21.83
C MET A 189 33.04 18.15 -22.61
N SER A 190 33.27 19.16 -23.44
CA SER A 190 34.58 19.38 -24.03
C SER A 190 35.62 19.71 -22.96
N ARG A 191 36.89 19.42 -23.24
CA ARG A 191 38.01 19.82 -22.38
C ARG A 191 38.01 21.33 -22.11
N GLU A 192 37.72 22.13 -23.14
CA GLU A 192 37.63 23.58 -23.03
C GLU A 192 36.51 24.01 -22.07
N SER A 193 35.36 23.33 -22.11
CA SER A 193 34.25 23.57 -21.19
C SER A 193 34.62 23.21 -19.74
N TRP A 194 35.27 22.06 -19.53
CA TRP A 194 35.78 21.68 -18.20
C TRP A 194 36.79 22.70 -17.66
N GLN A 195 37.66 23.22 -18.51
CA GLN A 195 38.60 24.29 -18.14
C GLN A 195 37.88 25.60 -17.83
N ALA A 196 36.87 25.97 -18.62
CA ALA A 196 36.10 27.20 -18.44
C ALA A 196 35.38 27.25 -17.08
N ILE A 197 34.87 26.12 -16.61
CA ILE A 197 34.24 26.03 -15.29
C ILE A 197 35.23 25.73 -14.15
N GLY A 198 36.51 25.50 -14.46
CA GLY A 198 37.55 25.20 -13.47
C GLY A 198 37.51 23.78 -12.90
N GLY A 199 36.90 22.82 -13.59
CA GLY A 199 36.68 21.46 -13.08
C GLY A 199 35.57 21.40 -12.02
N MET A 200 35.70 20.45 -11.09
CA MET A 200 34.89 20.43 -9.86
C MET A 200 35.51 21.33 -8.81
N ASP A 201 34.66 22.01 -8.03
CA ASP A 201 35.14 22.91 -6.98
C ASP A 201 35.65 22.09 -5.78
N GLU A 202 36.98 21.98 -5.63
CA GLU A 202 37.63 21.21 -4.56
C GLU A 202 37.37 21.77 -3.15
N ARG A 203 36.72 22.94 -3.04
CA ARG A 203 36.27 23.50 -1.76
C ARG A 203 35.05 22.79 -1.18
N PHE A 204 34.38 21.93 -1.95
CA PHE A 204 33.41 20.99 -1.38
C PHE A 204 34.17 19.86 -0.68
N THR A 205 34.14 19.86 0.66
CA THR A 205 35.01 19.03 1.50
C THR A 205 34.31 17.83 2.13
N TYR A 206 32.98 17.81 2.14
CA TYR A 206 32.24 16.73 2.78
C TYR A 206 32.46 15.35 2.11
N PRO A 207 32.48 14.26 2.90
CA PRO A 207 32.52 12.91 2.35
C PRO A 207 31.39 12.66 1.35
N GLY A 208 31.73 12.08 0.20
CA GLY A 208 30.78 11.86 -0.90
C GLY A 208 30.50 13.09 -1.77
N GLY A 209 31.15 14.24 -1.50
CA GLY A 209 31.11 15.43 -2.35
C GLY A 209 29.96 16.40 -2.09
N GLY A 210 28.99 16.05 -1.25
CA GLY A 210 27.85 16.90 -0.93
C GLY A 210 27.12 17.36 -2.20
N PHE A 211 27.06 18.68 -2.43
CA PHE A 211 26.42 19.27 -3.61
C PHE A 211 27.37 19.60 -4.77
N VAL A 212 28.58 19.05 -4.80
CA VAL A 212 29.54 19.34 -5.88
C VAL A 212 29.02 18.97 -7.27
N ASN A 213 28.16 17.95 -7.38
CA ASN A 213 27.55 17.54 -8.65
C ASN A 213 26.55 18.57 -9.13
N ILE A 214 25.64 18.99 -8.25
CA ILE A 214 24.64 20.04 -8.52
C ILE A 214 25.36 21.34 -8.92
N ASP A 215 26.37 21.75 -8.14
CA ASP A 215 27.19 22.92 -8.43
C ASP A 215 27.92 22.83 -9.78
N THR A 216 28.44 21.65 -10.13
CA THR A 216 29.13 21.45 -11.40
C THR A 216 28.18 21.56 -12.59
N LEU A 217 26.97 21.00 -12.49
CA LEU A 217 25.97 21.14 -13.56
C LEU A 217 25.48 22.60 -13.67
N GLU A 218 25.23 23.27 -12.55
CA GLU A 218 24.82 24.68 -12.51
C GLU A 218 25.84 25.57 -13.22
N ARG A 219 27.14 25.48 -12.84
CA ARG A 219 28.22 26.23 -13.51
C ARG A 219 28.38 25.89 -14.99
N ALA A 220 28.19 24.62 -15.37
CA ALA A 220 28.25 24.21 -16.77
C ALA A 220 27.12 24.86 -17.59
N MET A 221 25.94 24.98 -17.02
CA MET A 221 24.78 25.57 -17.69
C MET A 221 24.78 27.11 -17.68
N GLU A 222 25.58 27.75 -16.84
CA GLU A 222 25.85 29.19 -16.86
C GLU A 222 26.78 29.61 -18.03
N MET A 223 27.48 28.67 -18.65
CA MET A 223 28.33 28.98 -19.80
C MET A 223 27.50 29.57 -20.96
N PRO A 224 28.04 30.54 -21.71
CA PRO A 224 27.33 31.12 -22.85
C PRO A 224 26.88 30.05 -23.86
N GLN A 225 25.59 30.08 -24.20
CA GLN A 225 24.98 29.15 -25.17
C GLN A 225 25.00 27.67 -24.77
N ALA A 226 25.21 27.35 -23.48
CA ALA A 226 25.14 25.98 -22.98
C ALA A 226 23.82 25.29 -23.36
N LYS A 227 23.93 24.05 -23.84
CA LYS A 227 22.78 23.18 -24.16
C LYS A 227 22.91 21.88 -23.39
N LEU A 228 21.94 21.63 -22.52
CA LEU A 228 21.80 20.33 -21.86
C LEU A 228 21.26 19.31 -22.87
N ILE A 229 22.06 18.30 -23.19
CA ILE A 229 21.69 17.19 -24.06
C ILE A 229 21.53 15.95 -23.17
N LEU A 230 20.32 15.43 -23.04
CA LEU A 230 20.08 14.26 -22.20
C LEU A 230 20.14 12.99 -23.06
N THR A 231 20.79 11.94 -22.58
CA THR A 231 20.73 10.66 -23.27
C THR A 231 19.32 10.05 -23.19
N LEU A 232 18.82 9.56 -24.33
CA LEU A 232 17.60 8.77 -24.44
C LEU A 232 18.01 7.31 -24.58
N GLY A 233 17.55 6.45 -23.67
CA GLY A 233 17.93 5.03 -23.69
C GLY A 233 19.27 4.72 -23.01
N GLU A 234 20.11 5.72 -22.74
CA GLU A 234 21.33 5.53 -21.95
C GLU A 234 21.21 6.08 -20.54
N ALA A 235 21.82 5.39 -19.58
CA ALA A 235 21.68 5.69 -18.16
C ALA A 235 22.86 5.14 -17.33
N THR A 236 22.91 5.53 -16.05
CA THR A 236 23.81 4.95 -15.06
C THR A 236 23.02 4.33 -13.91
N PHE A 237 23.30 3.07 -13.56
CA PHE A 237 22.62 2.29 -12.53
C PHE A 237 23.49 2.12 -11.30
N HIS A 238 23.11 2.78 -10.22
CA HIS A 238 23.81 2.78 -8.96
C HIS A 238 23.65 1.45 -8.24
N GLN A 239 24.78 0.88 -7.85
CA GLN A 239 24.89 -0.37 -7.13
C GLN A 239 24.85 -0.11 -5.62
N LEU A 240 24.34 -1.04 -4.84
CA LEU A 240 24.35 -0.92 -3.39
C LEU A 240 25.77 -1.09 -2.85
N HIS A 241 26.43 0.00 -2.46
CA HIS A 241 27.86 -0.04 -2.08
C HIS A 241 28.19 0.49 -0.68
N GLY A 242 27.31 1.29 -0.07
CA GLY A 242 27.50 1.77 1.30
C GLY A 242 28.10 3.19 1.43
N GLY A 243 28.01 4.02 0.37
CA GLY A 243 28.52 5.40 0.39
C GLY A 243 27.77 6.35 1.31
N VAL A 244 28.43 7.43 1.76
CA VAL A 244 27.89 8.41 2.74
C VAL A 244 26.68 9.18 2.22
N ALA A 245 26.65 9.50 0.92
CA ALA A 245 25.55 10.24 0.30
C ALA A 245 24.31 9.37 0.01
N THR A 246 24.50 8.06 -0.21
CA THR A 246 23.47 7.10 -0.62
C THR A 246 23.03 6.15 0.50
N ASN A 247 23.76 6.13 1.62
CA ASN A 247 23.36 5.49 2.87
C ASN A 247 22.69 6.49 3.81
N ALA A 248 21.37 6.52 3.84
CA ALA A 248 20.68 7.27 4.87
C ALA A 248 19.87 6.36 5.81
N THR A 249 20.26 6.35 7.06
CA THR A 249 19.39 6.00 8.19
C THR A 249 19.38 7.21 9.11
N VAL A 250 18.23 7.88 9.25
CA VAL A 250 17.94 8.92 10.27
C VAL A 250 18.71 10.26 10.19
N GLU A 251 19.85 10.37 9.50
CA GLU A 251 20.70 11.58 9.49
C GLU A 251 20.58 12.50 8.26
N GLN A 252 19.79 12.14 7.24
CA GLN A 252 19.56 12.91 6.00
C GLN A 252 19.26 14.41 6.22
N PRO A 253 18.34 14.80 7.12
CA PRO A 253 18.05 16.21 7.34
C PRO A 253 19.27 16.98 7.86
N LYS A 254 20.15 16.33 8.64
CA LYS A 254 21.37 16.93 9.17
C LYS A 254 22.44 17.09 8.09
N HIS A 255 22.66 16.08 7.26
CA HIS A 255 23.63 16.17 6.15
C HIS A 255 23.19 17.16 5.07
N TRP A 256 21.91 17.16 4.69
CA TRP A 256 21.36 18.13 3.74
C TRP A 256 21.59 19.57 4.20
N LEU A 257 21.30 19.88 5.47
CA LEU A 257 21.52 21.22 6.04
C LEU A 257 23.00 21.62 6.02
N LEU A 258 23.90 20.68 6.31
CA LEU A 258 25.35 20.92 6.28
C LEU A 258 25.86 21.14 4.85
N TRP A 259 25.48 20.29 3.90
CA TRP A 259 25.84 20.45 2.48
C TRP A 259 25.27 21.74 1.90
N LYS A 260 24.04 22.10 2.28
CA LYS A 260 23.42 23.37 1.87
C LYS A 260 24.19 24.56 2.43
N ALA A 261 24.61 24.50 3.69
CA ALA A 261 25.42 25.55 4.29
C ALA A 261 26.78 25.72 3.60
N GLU A 262 27.46 24.61 3.23
CA GLU A 262 28.71 24.67 2.46
C GLU A 262 28.48 25.29 1.06
N ARG A 263 27.47 24.83 0.33
CA ARG A 263 27.10 25.41 -0.98
C ARG A 263 26.79 26.90 -0.85
N ASP A 264 26.02 27.29 0.15
CA ASP A 264 25.63 28.68 0.36
C ASP A 264 26.80 29.58 0.75
N ALA A 265 27.81 29.03 1.45
CA ALA A 265 29.05 29.75 1.72
C ALA A 265 29.88 29.98 0.45
N LEU A 266 29.81 29.06 -0.52
CA LEU A 266 30.57 29.11 -1.77
C LEU A 266 29.88 29.88 -2.91
N ARG A 267 28.54 29.96 -2.92
CA ARG A 267 27.73 30.52 -4.02
C ARG A 267 26.70 31.57 -3.58
N GLY A 268 26.43 31.70 -2.28
CA GLY A 268 25.34 32.52 -1.76
C GLY A 268 24.05 31.73 -1.54
N ARG A 269 23.06 32.36 -0.90
CA ARG A 269 21.80 31.72 -0.44
C ARG A 269 20.71 31.62 -1.50
N GLU A 270 21.07 31.77 -2.78
CA GLU A 270 20.11 31.66 -3.87
C GLU A 270 19.55 30.24 -3.96
N HIS A 271 18.40 30.08 -4.63
CA HIS A 271 17.84 28.75 -4.87
C HIS A 271 18.73 27.96 -5.85
N PHE A 272 18.58 26.64 -5.88
CA PHE A 272 19.24 25.83 -6.90
C PHE A 272 18.60 26.08 -8.26
N SER A 273 19.42 26.21 -9.30
CA SER A 273 18.96 26.23 -10.68
C SER A 273 18.86 24.80 -11.20
N PHE A 274 17.68 24.39 -11.67
CA PHE A 274 17.49 23.10 -12.33
C PHE A 274 17.23 23.30 -13.82
N HIS A 275 17.71 22.37 -14.64
CA HIS A 275 17.80 22.57 -16.07
C HIS A 275 16.95 21.55 -16.83
N ALA A 276 16.01 22.05 -17.63
CA ALA A 276 15.28 21.23 -18.58
C ALA A 276 16.19 20.85 -19.77
N PRO A 277 16.16 19.60 -20.25
CA PRO A 277 16.92 19.20 -21.43
C PRO A 277 16.54 20.05 -22.66
N SER A 278 17.55 20.49 -23.40
CA SER A 278 17.36 21.20 -24.68
C SER A 278 17.13 20.25 -25.85
N ALA A 279 17.68 19.04 -25.77
CA ALA A 279 17.50 17.99 -26.75
C ALA A 279 17.79 16.60 -26.13
N PHE A 280 17.40 15.56 -26.85
CA PHE A 280 17.69 14.17 -26.51
C PHE A 280 18.61 13.54 -27.56
N VAL A 281 19.48 12.63 -27.13
CA VAL A 281 20.36 11.84 -28.01
C VAL A 281 20.31 10.37 -27.65
N GLY A 282 20.04 9.48 -28.61
CA GLY A 282 19.99 8.04 -28.36
C GLY A 282 18.78 7.35 -28.98
N SER A 283 18.40 6.22 -28.39
CA SER A 283 17.30 5.38 -28.84
C SER A 283 16.30 5.14 -27.69
N LEU A 284 15.12 4.57 -27.98
CA LEU A 284 14.17 4.17 -26.94
C LEU A 284 14.15 2.63 -26.85
N PRO A 285 14.95 2.00 -25.98
CA PRO A 285 14.92 0.57 -25.78
C PRO A 285 13.54 0.09 -25.32
N PRO A 286 13.08 -1.10 -25.73
CA PRO A 286 11.81 -1.66 -25.27
C PRO A 286 11.65 -1.70 -23.74
N ALA A 287 12.74 -1.99 -23.02
CA ALA A 287 12.75 -2.02 -21.55
C ALA A 287 12.54 -0.64 -20.88
N LEU A 288 12.84 0.46 -21.59
CA LEU A 288 12.63 1.83 -21.09
C LEU A 288 11.21 2.35 -21.36
N ALA A 289 10.52 1.81 -22.37
CA ALA A 289 9.22 2.30 -22.81
C ALA A 289 8.14 2.37 -21.71
N PRO A 290 8.01 1.38 -20.79
CA PRO A 290 7.03 1.47 -19.69
C PRO A 290 7.28 2.65 -18.75
N HIS A 291 8.54 3.00 -18.51
CA HIS A 291 8.90 4.14 -17.66
C HIS A 291 8.60 5.48 -18.32
N LEU A 292 8.87 5.60 -19.62
CA LEU A 292 8.49 6.79 -20.40
C LEU A 292 6.97 6.95 -20.49
N ALA A 293 6.25 5.83 -20.71
CA ALA A 293 4.79 5.82 -20.72
C ALA A 293 4.19 6.26 -19.38
N ARG A 294 4.78 5.83 -18.26
CA ARG A 294 4.40 6.29 -16.92
C ARG A 294 4.63 7.79 -16.80
N ALA A 295 5.84 8.27 -17.12
CA ALA A 295 6.21 9.68 -17.05
C ALA A 295 5.21 10.60 -17.77
N LEU A 296 4.70 10.16 -18.93
CA LEU A 296 3.67 10.88 -19.69
C LEU A 296 2.33 10.98 -18.96
N ILE A 297 1.94 9.97 -18.19
CA ILE A 297 0.61 9.89 -17.56
C ILE A 297 0.57 10.53 -16.18
N VAL A 298 1.73 10.56 -15.53
CA VAL A 298 1.89 10.83 -14.10
C VAL A 298 2.48 12.22 -13.82
N SER A 299 3.06 12.90 -14.82
CA SER A 299 3.74 14.17 -14.59
C SER A 299 2.83 15.21 -13.90
N PRO A 300 3.30 15.90 -12.85
CA PRO A 300 2.56 16.99 -12.20
C PRO A 300 2.24 18.16 -13.15
N HIS A 301 2.82 18.17 -14.36
CA HIS A 301 2.58 19.18 -15.40
C HIS A 301 1.49 18.77 -16.40
N GLY A 302 0.83 17.61 -16.19
CA GLY A 302 -0.37 17.16 -16.89
C GLY A 302 -0.12 16.58 -18.28
N ALA A 303 -0.62 15.36 -18.50
CA ALA A 303 -1.07 14.95 -19.83
C ALA A 303 -2.52 14.45 -19.77
N GLY A 304 -3.26 14.73 -20.84
CA GLY A 304 -4.69 14.45 -20.91
C GLY A 304 -5.06 12.96 -21.06
N PRO A 305 -6.31 12.57 -20.72
CA PRO A 305 -6.77 11.18 -20.71
C PRO A 305 -6.71 10.44 -22.07
N ALA A 306 -6.73 11.16 -23.20
CA ALA A 306 -6.92 10.57 -24.53
C ALA A 306 -5.63 9.97 -25.14
N THR A 307 -4.46 10.58 -24.92
CA THR A 307 -3.15 9.99 -25.26
C THR A 307 -2.77 8.86 -24.30
N ALA A 308 -3.26 8.92 -23.05
CA ALA A 308 -3.05 7.89 -22.04
C ALA A 308 -3.75 6.56 -22.37
N ALA A 309 -4.85 6.54 -23.15
CA ALA A 309 -5.59 5.31 -23.42
C ALA A 309 -4.79 4.26 -24.25
N GLY A 310 -3.95 4.71 -25.19
CA GLY A 310 -3.07 3.81 -25.96
C GLY A 310 -1.90 3.26 -25.15
N PHE A 311 -1.33 4.08 -24.25
CA PHE A 311 -0.25 3.68 -23.35
C PHE A 311 -0.72 2.95 -22.09
N ARG A 312 -1.99 3.09 -21.67
CA ARG A 312 -2.57 2.36 -20.53
C ARG A 312 -2.48 0.85 -20.70
N ALA A 313 -2.55 0.34 -21.94
CA ALA A 313 -2.32 -1.08 -22.22
C ALA A 313 -0.88 -1.53 -21.93
N GLN A 314 0.11 -0.64 -22.09
CA GLN A 314 1.53 -0.86 -21.76
C GLN A 314 1.87 -0.50 -20.30
N LEU A 315 1.02 0.31 -19.64
CA LEU A 315 1.08 0.58 -18.21
C LEU A 315 0.41 -0.50 -17.36
N LYS A 316 -0.50 -1.30 -17.92
CA LYS A 316 -0.95 -2.51 -17.23
C LYS A 316 0.32 -3.28 -16.89
N PRO A 317 0.63 -3.47 -15.60
CA PRO A 317 1.74 -4.34 -15.24
C PRO A 317 1.54 -5.64 -16.00
N SER A 318 2.59 -6.15 -16.66
CA SER A 318 2.64 -7.58 -16.90
C SER A 318 2.28 -8.25 -15.59
N GLU A 319 1.34 -9.21 -15.58
CA GLU A 319 0.89 -9.86 -14.33
C GLU A 319 2.10 -10.20 -13.47
N GLU A 320 2.30 -9.46 -12.39
CA GLU A 320 3.32 -9.78 -11.42
C GLU A 320 2.82 -11.03 -10.70
N SER A 321 3.66 -12.06 -10.67
CA SER A 321 3.37 -13.23 -9.85
C SER A 321 3.14 -12.76 -8.41
N ALA A 322 2.01 -13.14 -7.83
CA ALA A 322 1.74 -12.86 -6.43
C ALA A 322 2.88 -13.43 -5.57
N PRO A 323 3.37 -12.67 -4.57
CA PRO A 323 4.39 -13.15 -3.64
C PRO A 323 3.96 -14.46 -2.97
N THR A 324 4.92 -15.36 -2.72
CA THR A 324 4.64 -16.61 -2.00
C THR A 324 4.29 -16.37 -0.54
N ASN A 325 4.83 -15.30 0.05
CA ASN A 325 4.46 -14.84 1.38
C ASN A 325 3.04 -14.24 1.38
N GLN A 326 2.13 -14.85 2.15
CA GLN A 326 0.72 -14.44 2.21
C GLN A 326 0.50 -13.01 2.70
N ALA A 327 1.28 -12.55 3.68
CA ALA A 327 1.20 -11.17 4.17
C ALA A 327 1.65 -10.18 3.08
N ALA A 328 2.77 -10.47 2.41
CA ALA A 328 3.24 -9.66 1.29
C ALA A 328 2.23 -9.64 0.14
N ALA A 329 1.62 -10.78 -0.20
CA ALA A 329 0.61 -10.86 -1.25
C ALA A 329 -0.63 -10.02 -0.92
N ALA A 330 -1.15 -10.12 0.30
CA ALA A 330 -2.31 -9.34 0.73
C ALA A 330 -2.02 -7.82 0.76
N LEU A 331 -0.83 -7.43 1.20
CA LEU A 331 -0.39 -6.04 1.17
C LEU A 331 -0.19 -5.51 -0.26
N VAL A 332 0.32 -6.32 -1.18
CA VAL A 332 0.44 -5.93 -2.60
C VAL A 332 -0.94 -5.66 -3.21
N GLU A 333 -1.94 -6.48 -2.91
CA GLU A 333 -3.31 -6.24 -3.38
C GLU A 333 -3.89 -4.95 -2.78
N LEU A 334 -3.67 -4.69 -1.49
CA LEU A 334 -4.07 -3.43 -0.88
C LEU A 334 -3.37 -2.23 -1.53
N ALA A 335 -2.07 -2.32 -1.79
CA ALA A 335 -1.30 -1.26 -2.46
C ALA A 335 -1.80 -0.99 -3.89
N LYS A 336 -2.22 -2.01 -4.63
CA LYS A 336 -2.84 -1.86 -5.96
C LYS A 336 -4.16 -1.08 -5.88
N VAL A 337 -5.03 -1.42 -4.93
CA VAL A 337 -6.30 -0.71 -4.71
C VAL A 337 -6.06 0.76 -4.40
N GLU A 338 -5.10 1.07 -3.54
CA GLU A 338 -4.77 2.45 -3.19
C GLU A 338 -4.13 3.22 -4.37
N LEU A 339 -3.31 2.55 -5.19
CA LEU A 339 -2.74 3.12 -6.41
C LEU A 339 -3.86 3.49 -7.41
N GLU A 340 -4.86 2.61 -7.59
CA GLU A 340 -6.01 2.83 -8.47
C GLU A 340 -6.91 3.98 -7.98
N ARG A 341 -7.01 4.17 -6.67
CA ARG A 341 -7.74 5.29 -6.04
C ARG A 341 -6.99 6.62 -6.14
N GLY A 342 -5.72 6.62 -6.53
CA GLY A 342 -4.87 7.81 -6.55
C GLY A 342 -4.20 8.14 -5.21
N ASN A 343 -4.28 7.23 -4.22
CA ASN A 343 -3.70 7.38 -2.89
C ASN A 343 -2.23 6.95 -2.89
N TYR A 344 -1.42 7.63 -3.70
CA TYR A 344 -0.06 7.18 -4.04
C TYR A 344 0.87 7.03 -2.83
N LYS A 345 0.74 7.91 -1.82
CA LYS A 345 1.55 7.79 -0.59
C LYS A 345 1.21 6.54 0.20
N ALA A 346 -0.08 6.23 0.35
CA ALA A 346 -0.52 5.01 1.01
C ALA A 346 -0.06 3.78 0.21
N ALA A 347 -0.29 3.77 -1.09
CA ALA A 347 0.15 2.68 -1.98
C ALA A 347 1.66 2.41 -1.86
N ALA A 348 2.48 3.46 -1.85
CA ALA A 348 3.93 3.34 -1.70
C ALA A 348 4.30 2.73 -0.35
N ASP A 349 3.75 3.22 0.76
CA ASP A 349 4.11 2.74 2.09
C ASP A 349 3.60 1.32 2.37
N VAL A 350 2.41 0.98 1.86
CA VAL A 350 1.87 -0.40 1.93
C VAL A 350 2.75 -1.34 1.10
N ALA A 351 3.19 -0.94 -0.11
CA ALA A 351 4.09 -1.74 -0.92
C ALA A 351 5.49 -1.89 -0.29
N ARG A 352 5.98 -0.88 0.43
CA ARG A 352 7.21 -0.96 1.24
C ARG A 352 7.05 -1.95 2.40
N MET A 353 5.92 -1.93 3.08
CA MET A 353 5.56 -2.91 4.11
C MET A 353 5.54 -4.33 3.52
N ALA A 354 4.94 -4.52 2.34
CA ALA A 354 4.97 -5.79 1.64
C ALA A 354 6.41 -6.24 1.32
N SER A 355 7.24 -5.32 0.82
CA SER A 355 8.65 -5.57 0.53
C SER A 355 9.43 -6.00 1.78
N SER A 356 9.07 -5.52 2.97
CA SER A 356 9.72 -5.94 4.21
C SER A 356 9.48 -7.43 4.55
N HIS A 357 8.37 -8.01 4.08
CA HIS A 357 8.03 -9.43 4.26
C HIS A 357 8.58 -10.34 3.16
N ALA A 358 8.80 -9.80 1.95
CA ALA A 358 9.30 -10.56 0.80
C ALA A 358 10.27 -9.73 -0.07
N PRO A 359 11.45 -9.32 0.47
CA PRO A 359 12.31 -8.35 -0.18
C PRO A 359 12.88 -8.82 -1.51
N ALA A 360 13.20 -10.11 -1.64
CA ALA A 360 13.74 -10.67 -2.89
C ALA A 360 12.67 -10.75 -3.99
N GLU A 361 11.45 -11.15 -3.64
CA GLU A 361 10.34 -11.28 -4.60
C GLU A 361 9.83 -9.91 -5.08
N LEU A 362 9.88 -8.90 -4.20
CA LEU A 362 9.40 -7.53 -4.48
C LEU A 362 10.50 -6.55 -4.88
N ALA A 363 11.73 -7.03 -5.08
CA ALA A 363 12.88 -6.23 -5.51
C ALA A 363 12.69 -5.57 -6.89
N THR A 364 11.70 -5.99 -7.68
CA THR A 364 11.31 -5.41 -8.97
C THR A 364 9.84 -4.98 -9.04
N SER A 365 9.19 -4.82 -7.87
CA SER A 365 7.77 -4.47 -7.79
C SER A 365 7.43 -3.19 -8.55
N ARG A 366 6.59 -3.32 -9.58
CA ARG A 366 6.09 -2.22 -10.42
C ARG A 366 5.12 -1.32 -9.67
N VAL A 367 4.35 -1.88 -8.73
CA VAL A 367 3.51 -1.10 -7.83
C VAL A 367 4.39 -0.15 -7.04
N LEU A 368 5.48 -0.65 -6.45
CA LEU A 368 6.41 0.19 -5.69
C LEU A 368 7.17 1.18 -6.58
N LEU A 369 7.65 0.76 -7.75
CA LEU A 369 8.29 1.64 -8.74
C LEU A 369 7.39 2.83 -9.12
N SER A 370 6.10 2.58 -9.29
CA SER A 370 5.13 3.60 -9.70
C SER A 370 4.71 4.46 -8.52
N ALA A 371 4.20 3.84 -7.45
CA ALA A 371 3.69 4.52 -6.27
C ALA A 371 4.79 5.27 -5.52
N GLY A 372 6.00 4.71 -5.43
CA GLY A 372 7.15 5.33 -4.78
C GLY A 372 7.51 6.68 -5.40
N LEU A 373 7.62 6.74 -6.73
CA LEU A 373 7.86 7.98 -7.46
C LEU A 373 6.69 8.96 -7.34
N LEU A 374 5.47 8.46 -7.52
CA LEU A 374 4.23 9.24 -7.43
C LEU A 374 4.02 9.89 -6.07
N SER A 375 4.39 9.18 -5.00
CA SER A 375 4.26 9.66 -3.63
C SER A 375 5.09 10.91 -3.33
N ARG A 376 6.12 11.21 -4.14
CA ARG A 376 6.94 12.43 -4.01
C ARG A 376 6.16 13.70 -4.38
N TYR A 377 5.15 13.57 -5.23
CA TYR A 377 4.31 14.71 -5.64
C TYR A 377 3.12 14.94 -4.70
N ASN A 378 2.79 13.96 -3.86
CA ASN A 378 1.69 14.03 -2.91
C ASN A 378 2.07 13.32 -1.60
N GLU A 379 2.67 14.07 -0.68
CA GLU A 379 3.08 13.57 0.64
C GLU A 379 1.98 13.69 1.70
N HIS A 380 0.78 14.15 1.33
CA HIS A 380 -0.29 14.41 2.27
C HIS A 380 -0.79 13.12 2.93
N ARG A 381 -0.91 13.17 4.25
CA ARG A 381 -1.44 12.08 5.08
C ARG A 381 -2.81 12.50 5.61
N ASP A 382 -3.83 12.29 4.78
CA ASP A 382 -5.23 12.53 5.13
C ASP A 382 -5.87 11.31 5.79
N ALA A 383 -7.18 11.37 6.05
CA ALA A 383 -7.91 10.26 6.65
C ALA A 383 -7.83 8.97 5.80
N ALA A 384 -7.83 9.08 4.46
CA ALA A 384 -7.77 7.92 3.58
C ALA A 384 -6.41 7.23 3.68
N TYR A 385 -5.32 8.00 3.74
CA TYR A 385 -3.98 7.46 4.01
C TYR A 385 -3.95 6.67 5.32
N PHE A 386 -4.45 7.25 6.41
CA PHE A 386 -4.41 6.58 7.72
C PHE A 386 -5.30 5.33 7.77
N THR A 387 -6.47 5.35 7.12
CA THR A 387 -7.30 4.14 6.96
C THR A 387 -6.54 3.04 6.21
N ALA A 388 -5.89 3.35 5.09
CA ALA A 388 -5.15 2.37 4.31
C ALA A 388 -3.95 1.77 5.07
N ILE A 389 -3.22 2.57 5.84
CA ILE A 389 -2.14 2.06 6.70
C ILE A 389 -2.70 1.21 7.84
N GLY A 390 -3.86 1.58 8.40
CA GLY A 390 -4.57 0.75 9.38
C GLY A 390 -4.98 -0.61 8.80
N ASP A 391 -5.50 -0.64 7.58
CA ASP A 391 -5.83 -1.87 6.87
C ASP A 391 -4.59 -2.75 6.64
N ALA A 392 -3.47 -2.13 6.27
CA ALA A 392 -2.21 -2.83 6.07
C ALA A 392 -1.74 -3.54 7.35
N HIS A 393 -1.71 -2.83 8.49
CA HIS A 393 -1.34 -3.42 9.77
C HIS A 393 -2.31 -4.51 10.22
N ARG A 394 -3.62 -4.31 10.01
CA ARG A 394 -4.64 -5.32 10.34
C ARG A 394 -4.45 -6.61 9.53
N VAL A 395 -4.16 -6.49 8.23
CA VAL A 395 -3.92 -7.64 7.33
C VAL A 395 -2.73 -8.49 7.78
N ILE A 396 -1.70 -7.87 8.36
CA ILE A 396 -0.54 -8.58 8.92
C ILE A 396 -0.66 -8.95 10.40
N GLY A 397 -1.82 -8.68 11.01
CA GLY A 397 -2.12 -9.05 12.40
C GLY A 397 -1.63 -8.06 13.47
N GLU A 398 -1.13 -6.89 13.08
CA GLU A 398 -0.66 -5.84 13.99
C GLU A 398 -1.81 -4.92 14.44
N ASN A 399 -2.78 -5.51 15.16
CA ASN A 399 -4.03 -4.83 15.52
C ASN A 399 -3.86 -3.58 16.38
N GLU A 400 -2.86 -3.53 17.27
CA GLU A 400 -2.59 -2.34 18.10
C GLU A 400 -2.17 -1.15 17.23
N THR A 401 -1.26 -1.38 16.28
CA THR A 401 -0.85 -0.35 15.32
C THR A 401 -2.00 0.05 14.42
N ALA A 402 -2.80 -0.92 13.95
CA ALA A 402 -3.98 -0.66 13.13
C ALA A 402 -5.00 0.24 13.85
N ASP A 403 -5.33 -0.03 15.12
CA ASP A 403 -6.23 0.81 15.95
C ASP A 403 -5.74 2.26 16.01
N ILE A 404 -4.44 2.49 16.26
CA ILE A 404 -3.85 3.83 16.29
C ILE A 404 -4.07 4.54 14.93
N GLN A 405 -3.84 3.86 13.81
CA GLN A 405 -4.00 4.49 12.50
C GLN A 405 -5.47 4.80 12.18
N TYR A 406 -6.41 3.91 12.50
CA TYR A 406 -7.83 4.21 12.33
C TYR A 406 -8.29 5.39 13.20
N ARG A 407 -7.79 5.51 14.44
CA ARG A 407 -8.07 6.68 15.28
C ARG A 407 -7.48 7.97 14.71
N ASN A 408 -6.27 7.92 14.12
CA ASN A 408 -5.71 9.07 13.38
C ASN A 408 -6.61 9.47 12.21
N ALA A 409 -7.16 8.50 11.47
CA ALA A 409 -8.10 8.76 10.40
C ALA A 409 -9.38 9.44 10.91
N LEU A 410 -9.97 8.96 12.02
CA LEU A 410 -11.16 9.56 12.63
C LEU A 410 -10.92 10.96 13.21
N ALA A 411 -9.71 11.24 13.71
CA ALA A 411 -9.33 12.58 14.16
C ALA A 411 -9.30 13.61 13.02
N LEU A 412 -9.02 13.16 11.78
CA LEU A 412 -9.02 14.01 10.58
C LEU A 412 -10.39 14.06 9.90
N ALA A 413 -11.12 12.94 9.91
CA ALA A 413 -12.45 12.82 9.33
C ALA A 413 -13.31 11.90 10.22
N ALA A 414 -14.10 12.52 11.10
CA ALA A 414 -14.94 11.81 12.06
C ALA A 414 -15.99 10.88 11.40
N ASP A 415 -16.30 11.07 10.12
CA ASP A 415 -17.22 10.22 9.35
C ASP A 415 -16.50 9.18 8.46
N SER A 416 -15.26 8.82 8.77
CA SER A 416 -14.52 7.82 7.99
C SER A 416 -15.08 6.42 8.21
N VAL A 417 -15.96 5.97 7.31
CA VAL A 417 -16.57 4.63 7.33
C VAL A 417 -15.52 3.52 7.38
N GLY A 418 -14.45 3.64 6.59
CA GLY A 418 -13.38 2.65 6.56
C GLY A 418 -12.63 2.54 7.89
N ALA A 419 -12.43 3.66 8.59
CA ALA A 419 -11.79 3.65 9.91
C ALA A 419 -12.70 3.04 10.99
N HIS A 420 -13.99 3.39 11.01
CA HIS A 420 -14.96 2.76 11.92
C HIS A 420 -15.06 1.25 11.68
N ALA A 421 -15.16 0.84 10.41
CA ALA A 421 -15.14 -0.57 10.04
C ALA A 421 -13.85 -1.22 10.57
N GLY A 422 -12.67 -0.69 10.24
CA GLY A 422 -11.39 -1.20 10.72
C GLY A 422 -11.32 -1.43 12.23
N LEU A 423 -11.76 -0.46 13.04
CA LEU A 423 -11.86 -0.57 14.50
C LEU A 423 -12.85 -1.64 14.95
N ALA A 424 -14.03 -1.69 14.32
CA ALA A 424 -15.04 -2.69 14.57
C ALA A 424 -14.53 -4.11 14.28
N SER A 425 -13.78 -4.34 13.20
CA SER A 425 -13.14 -5.64 12.91
C SER A 425 -12.08 -6.03 13.92
N ILE A 426 -11.32 -5.06 14.44
CA ILE A 426 -10.34 -5.34 15.50
C ILE A 426 -11.07 -5.79 16.77
N ARG A 427 -12.16 -5.09 17.13
CA ARG A 427 -12.97 -5.40 18.32
C ARG A 427 -13.72 -6.72 18.18
N MET A 428 -14.23 -7.01 16.98
CA MET A 428 -15.11 -8.13 16.66
C MET A 428 -14.53 -8.91 15.48
N SER A 429 -13.61 -9.83 15.77
CA SER A 429 -12.94 -10.65 14.76
C SER A 429 -13.74 -11.92 14.44
N GLY A 430 -13.46 -12.54 13.29
CA GLY A 430 -14.09 -13.79 12.84
C GLY A 430 -15.12 -13.59 11.72
N PRO A 431 -15.99 -14.60 11.48
CA PRO A 431 -16.99 -14.57 10.41
C PRO A 431 -17.95 -13.38 10.54
N SER A 432 -18.38 -12.83 9.41
CA SER A 432 -19.35 -11.75 9.34
C SER A 432 -20.76 -12.20 9.75
N TYR A 433 -21.65 -11.27 10.08
CA TYR A 433 -23.02 -11.62 10.41
C TYR A 433 -23.75 -12.28 9.23
N TYR A 434 -23.39 -11.94 7.99
CA TYR A 434 -23.90 -12.62 6.80
C TYR A 434 -23.51 -14.10 6.75
N ASP A 435 -22.27 -14.44 7.16
CA ASP A 435 -21.82 -15.84 7.27
C ASP A 435 -22.62 -16.58 8.35
N TRP A 436 -22.94 -15.89 9.46
CA TRP A 436 -23.82 -16.41 10.50
C TRP A 436 -25.24 -16.66 10.00
N LEU A 437 -25.85 -15.70 9.31
CA LEU A 437 -27.20 -15.85 8.75
C LEU A 437 -27.26 -17.06 7.82
N GLU A 438 -26.34 -17.16 6.87
CA GLU A 438 -26.27 -18.27 5.93
C GLU A 438 -26.13 -19.63 6.64
N ARG A 439 -25.24 -19.70 7.62
CA ARG A 439 -25.00 -20.95 8.35
C ARG A 439 -26.14 -21.30 9.31
N LEU A 440 -26.77 -20.33 9.96
CA LEU A 440 -27.95 -20.53 10.81
C LEU A 440 -29.14 -21.02 9.98
N TYR A 441 -29.38 -20.45 8.79
CA TYR A 441 -30.44 -20.93 7.90
C TYR A 441 -30.20 -22.38 7.45
N ALA A 442 -28.96 -22.73 7.13
CA ALA A 442 -28.60 -24.10 6.74
C ALA A 442 -28.77 -25.13 7.87
N GLU A 443 -28.47 -24.73 9.11
CA GLU A 443 -28.44 -25.62 10.27
C GLU A 443 -29.79 -25.73 11.00
N LEU A 444 -30.53 -24.63 11.10
CA LEU A 444 -31.85 -24.60 11.73
C LEU A 444 -32.96 -25.00 10.77
N LYS A 445 -32.76 -24.85 9.45
CA LYS A 445 -33.73 -25.16 8.38
C LYS A 445 -35.15 -24.62 8.69
N PRO A 446 -35.29 -23.32 8.97
CA PRO A 446 -36.58 -22.75 9.34
C PRO A 446 -37.60 -22.90 8.21
N ALA A 447 -38.86 -23.17 8.55
CA ALA A 447 -39.94 -23.21 7.57
C ALA A 447 -40.25 -21.81 7.01
N VAL A 448 -40.15 -20.78 7.86
CA VAL A 448 -40.36 -19.38 7.50
C VAL A 448 -39.25 -18.52 8.11
N VAL A 449 -38.71 -17.61 7.29
CA VAL A 449 -37.85 -16.50 7.70
C VAL A 449 -38.58 -15.19 7.49
N VAL A 450 -38.58 -14.31 8.49
CA VAL A 450 -39.10 -12.94 8.36
C VAL A 450 -37.95 -11.96 8.60
N GLU A 451 -37.73 -11.05 7.65
CA GLU A 451 -36.70 -10.02 7.70
C GLU A 451 -37.35 -8.64 7.70
N ILE A 452 -37.02 -7.82 8.69
CA ILE A 452 -37.41 -6.40 8.79
C ILE A 452 -36.14 -5.58 8.51
N GLY A 453 -36.19 -4.75 7.46
CA GLY A 453 -35.02 -4.03 6.96
C GLY A 453 -34.27 -4.82 5.89
N VAL A 454 -34.84 -4.90 4.69
CA VAL A 454 -34.28 -5.65 3.55
C VAL A 454 -33.14 -4.89 2.87
N PHE A 455 -33.23 -3.55 2.83
CA PHE A 455 -32.27 -2.66 2.19
C PHE A 455 -31.84 -3.11 0.77
N ASP A 456 -30.64 -3.68 0.62
CA ASP A 456 -30.07 -4.13 -0.66
C ASP A 456 -30.34 -5.62 -0.98
N GLY A 457 -30.90 -6.36 -0.03
CA GLY A 457 -31.27 -7.78 -0.13
C GLY A 457 -30.13 -8.77 0.10
N VAL A 458 -28.95 -8.35 0.59
CA VAL A 458 -27.82 -9.27 0.84
C VAL A 458 -28.17 -10.33 1.88
N SER A 459 -28.70 -9.93 3.04
CA SER A 459 -29.19 -10.80 4.12
C SER A 459 -30.26 -11.77 3.62
N LEU A 460 -31.29 -11.23 2.95
CA LEU A 460 -32.41 -12.01 2.44
C LEU A 460 -31.98 -13.05 1.39
N SER A 461 -30.96 -12.74 0.58
CA SER A 461 -30.42 -13.66 -0.44
C SER A 461 -29.79 -14.94 0.15
N LYS A 462 -29.45 -14.93 1.44
CA LYS A 462 -28.90 -16.08 2.15
C LYS A 462 -29.94 -17.16 2.43
N VAL A 463 -31.23 -16.84 2.39
CA VAL A 463 -32.31 -17.82 2.54
C VAL A 463 -32.45 -18.66 1.26
N LYS A 464 -32.50 -19.99 1.41
CA LYS A 464 -32.61 -20.95 0.31
C LYS A 464 -33.88 -21.78 0.40
N ALA A 465 -34.38 -22.26 -0.74
CA ALA A 465 -35.48 -23.21 -0.78
C ALA A 465 -35.18 -24.47 0.07
N PRO A 466 -36.18 -25.09 0.73
CA PRO A 466 -37.62 -24.83 0.61
C PRO A 466 -38.18 -23.78 1.60
N THR A 467 -37.33 -23.03 2.31
CA THR A 467 -37.77 -22.00 3.26
C THR A 467 -38.57 -20.89 2.56
N LEU A 468 -39.66 -20.44 3.20
CA LEU A 468 -40.40 -19.25 2.79
C LEU A 468 -39.73 -18.01 3.39
N ALA A 469 -39.37 -17.02 2.57
CA ALA A 469 -38.81 -15.76 3.03
C ALA A 469 -39.84 -14.62 2.91
N ILE A 470 -39.95 -13.79 3.95
CA ILE A 470 -40.81 -12.60 3.98
C ILE A 470 -39.91 -11.41 4.32
N GLY A 471 -39.77 -10.46 3.40
CA GLY A 471 -39.01 -9.23 3.61
C GLY A 471 -39.92 -8.02 3.75
N ILE A 472 -39.69 -7.17 4.75
CA ILE A 472 -40.49 -5.98 5.03
C ILE A 472 -39.55 -4.78 5.10
N ASP A 473 -39.75 -3.80 4.23
CA ASP A 473 -38.90 -2.61 4.15
C ASP A 473 -39.68 -1.50 3.43
N PRO A 474 -39.66 -0.23 3.86
CA PRO A 474 -40.36 0.83 3.14
C PRO A 474 -39.73 1.18 1.76
N ASN A 475 -38.48 0.82 1.51
CA ASN A 475 -37.73 1.11 0.29
C ASN A 475 -36.73 -0.01 -0.09
N PRO A 476 -37.22 -1.24 -0.38
CA PRO A 476 -36.36 -2.36 -0.74
C PRO A 476 -35.75 -2.18 -2.13
N ARG A 477 -34.45 -2.47 -2.27
CA ARG A 477 -33.73 -2.39 -3.55
C ARG A 477 -33.53 -3.76 -4.22
N ALA A 478 -33.38 -4.83 -3.42
CA ALA A 478 -33.18 -6.22 -3.84
C ALA A 478 -32.23 -6.39 -5.06
N THR A 479 -30.95 -6.16 -4.82
CA THR A 479 -29.88 -6.11 -5.84
C THR A 479 -29.30 -7.48 -6.22
N LEU A 480 -29.69 -8.53 -5.52
CA LEU A 480 -29.14 -9.89 -5.63
C LEU A 480 -30.21 -10.92 -5.97
N ALA A 481 -29.79 -12.04 -6.55
CA ALA A 481 -30.69 -13.15 -6.85
C ALA A 481 -31.16 -13.86 -5.57
N LEU A 482 -32.46 -14.10 -5.47
CA LEU A 482 -33.09 -14.76 -4.31
C LEU A 482 -33.30 -16.25 -4.61
N GLY A 483 -32.86 -17.11 -3.68
CA GLY A 483 -32.85 -18.57 -3.85
C GLY A 483 -34.03 -19.31 -3.20
N ALA A 484 -34.93 -18.59 -2.57
CA ALA A 484 -36.10 -19.10 -1.86
C ALA A 484 -37.40 -18.54 -2.49
N GLN A 485 -38.55 -19.10 -2.12
CA GLN A 485 -39.81 -18.42 -2.37
C GLN A 485 -39.84 -17.18 -1.46
N THR A 486 -39.88 -15.98 -2.05
CA THR A 486 -39.78 -14.72 -1.31
C THR A 486 -40.94 -13.78 -1.59
N HIS A 487 -41.53 -13.22 -0.53
CA HIS A 487 -42.51 -12.13 -0.59
C HIS A 487 -41.88 -10.87 0.00
N ILE A 488 -41.85 -9.78 -0.76
CA ILE A 488 -41.28 -8.49 -0.32
C ILE A 488 -42.40 -7.46 -0.23
N PHE A 489 -42.49 -6.76 0.91
CA PHE A 489 -43.50 -5.75 1.19
C PHE A 489 -42.83 -4.36 1.30
N PRO A 490 -43.03 -3.47 0.30
CA PRO A 490 -42.47 -2.13 0.27
C PRO A 490 -43.26 -1.17 1.20
N GLU A 491 -43.30 -1.47 2.50
CA GLU A 491 -44.02 -0.71 3.54
C GLU A 491 -43.28 -0.77 4.89
N THR A 492 -43.71 0.03 5.87
CA THR A 492 -43.13 -0.05 7.22
C THR A 492 -43.55 -1.33 7.94
N SER A 493 -42.71 -1.81 8.87
CA SER A 493 -43.04 -2.96 9.70
C SER A 493 -44.35 -2.75 10.46
N ASP A 494 -44.54 -1.59 11.07
CA ASP A 494 -45.78 -1.24 11.78
C ASP A 494 -47.02 -1.40 10.88
N ALA A 495 -46.99 -0.84 9.66
CA ALA A 495 -48.10 -0.97 8.72
C ALA A 495 -48.38 -2.42 8.31
N PHE A 496 -47.32 -3.21 8.06
CA PHE A 496 -47.42 -4.61 7.70
C PHE A 496 -48.08 -5.46 8.79
N PHE A 497 -47.66 -5.29 10.05
CA PHE A 497 -48.19 -6.05 11.17
C PHE A 497 -49.58 -5.58 11.61
N ASP A 498 -49.85 -4.27 11.63
CA ASP A 498 -51.15 -3.71 12.05
C ASP A 498 -52.30 -4.15 11.14
N ARG A 499 -52.04 -4.29 9.82
CA ARG A 499 -53.03 -4.79 8.86
C ARG A 499 -53.16 -6.33 8.83
N GLY A 500 -52.43 -7.05 9.69
CA GLY A 500 -52.46 -8.52 9.75
C GLY A 500 -51.67 -9.22 8.63
N GLY A 501 -50.72 -8.55 7.98
CA GLY A 501 -49.98 -9.10 6.82
C GLY A 501 -49.23 -10.40 7.11
N ALA A 502 -48.77 -10.58 8.36
CA ALA A 502 -48.12 -11.81 8.80
C ALA A 502 -49.09 -13.00 8.93
N ASP A 503 -50.35 -12.77 9.34
CA ASP A 503 -51.32 -13.83 9.64
C ASP A 503 -51.60 -14.71 8.40
N ASP A 504 -51.83 -14.07 7.25
CA ASP A 504 -52.13 -14.75 5.98
C ASP A 504 -50.95 -15.55 5.43
N LEU A 505 -49.74 -14.99 5.50
CA LEU A 505 -48.54 -15.60 4.92
C LEU A 505 -47.99 -16.74 5.78
N LEU A 506 -48.04 -16.56 7.10
CA LEU A 506 -47.61 -17.58 8.04
C LEU A 506 -48.60 -18.76 8.02
N ALA A 507 -49.89 -18.51 7.80
CA ALA A 507 -50.93 -19.54 7.78
C ALA A 507 -50.88 -20.45 9.02
N GLY A 508 -50.63 -19.85 10.18
CA GLY A 508 -50.49 -20.54 11.47
C GLY A 508 -49.12 -21.21 11.72
N ARG A 509 -48.15 -21.11 10.81
CA ARG A 509 -46.77 -21.55 11.04
C ARG A 509 -46.03 -20.51 11.92
N PRO A 510 -45.15 -20.94 12.83
CA PRO A 510 -44.32 -20.02 13.58
C PRO A 510 -43.28 -19.37 12.68
N VAL A 511 -42.82 -18.17 13.08
CA VAL A 511 -41.59 -17.58 12.54
C VAL A 511 -40.42 -18.42 13.04
N GLY A 512 -39.77 -19.18 12.15
CA GLY A 512 -38.65 -20.04 12.52
C GLY A 512 -37.41 -19.23 12.86
N VAL A 513 -37.05 -18.30 11.96
CA VAL A 513 -36.04 -17.27 12.23
C VAL A 513 -36.59 -15.89 11.86
N GLY A 514 -36.51 -14.93 12.77
CA GLY A 514 -36.77 -13.52 12.48
C GLY A 514 -35.47 -12.73 12.50
N PHE A 515 -35.26 -11.84 11.54
CA PHE A 515 -34.10 -10.95 11.47
C PHE A 515 -34.56 -9.49 11.48
N ILE A 516 -34.03 -8.68 12.40
CA ILE A 516 -34.35 -7.27 12.58
C ILE A 516 -33.10 -6.44 12.32
N ASP A 517 -33.13 -5.67 11.24
CA ASP A 517 -32.07 -4.75 10.77
C ASP A 517 -32.74 -3.50 10.13
N GLY A 518 -33.78 -3.01 10.80
CA GLY A 518 -34.71 -1.99 10.30
C GLY A 518 -34.29 -0.56 10.63
N LEU A 519 -35.16 0.20 11.29
CA LEU A 519 -34.79 1.53 11.75
C LEU A 519 -33.92 1.41 13.02
N HIS A 520 -32.77 2.08 13.03
CA HIS A 520 -31.79 1.99 14.11
C HIS A 520 -32.20 2.83 15.34
N THR A 521 -33.43 2.69 15.81
CA THR A 521 -33.92 3.36 17.03
C THR A 521 -34.50 2.35 18.02
N PHE A 522 -34.26 2.58 19.30
CA PHE A 522 -34.73 1.72 20.39
C PHE A 522 -36.26 1.54 20.37
N ASP A 523 -36.99 2.63 20.17
CA ASP A 523 -38.45 2.60 20.10
C ASP A 523 -38.97 1.72 18.96
N GLN A 524 -38.31 1.75 17.79
CA GLN A 524 -38.75 0.93 16.65
C GLN A 524 -38.35 -0.53 16.84
N VAL A 525 -37.10 -0.83 17.27
CA VAL A 525 -36.68 -2.22 17.46
C VAL A 525 -37.50 -2.92 18.55
N LEU A 526 -37.95 -2.21 19.58
CA LEU A 526 -38.90 -2.73 20.58
C LEU A 526 -40.23 -3.15 19.96
N ARG A 527 -40.78 -2.33 19.04
CA ARG A 527 -42.03 -2.65 18.33
C ARG A 527 -41.84 -3.82 17.38
N ASP A 528 -40.74 -3.82 16.62
CA ASP A 528 -40.42 -4.88 15.66
C ASP A 528 -40.22 -6.23 16.36
N PHE A 529 -39.47 -6.27 17.46
CA PHE A 529 -39.31 -7.46 18.28
C PHE A 529 -40.67 -7.99 18.76
N ALA A 530 -41.52 -7.11 19.29
CA ALA A 530 -42.82 -7.50 19.83
C ALA A 530 -43.81 -7.95 18.75
N ASN A 531 -43.73 -7.36 17.56
CA ASN A 531 -44.53 -7.76 16.41
C ASN A 531 -44.15 -9.17 15.95
N LEU A 532 -42.84 -9.50 15.92
CA LEU A 532 -42.37 -10.85 15.59
C LEU A 532 -42.62 -11.87 16.69
N GLU A 533 -42.42 -11.50 17.96
CA GLU A 533 -42.58 -12.40 19.11
C GLU A 533 -43.99 -13.03 19.16
N ARG A 534 -45.01 -12.29 18.73
CA ARG A 534 -46.39 -12.78 18.62
C ARG A 534 -46.52 -14.08 17.80
N TYR A 535 -45.59 -14.30 16.88
CA TYR A 535 -45.55 -15.43 15.96
C TYR A 535 -44.44 -16.44 16.30
N CYS A 536 -43.77 -16.27 17.43
CA CYS A 536 -42.70 -17.16 17.88
C CYS A 536 -43.22 -18.30 18.76
N ASP A 537 -42.58 -19.46 18.64
CA ASP A 537 -42.78 -20.61 19.52
C ASP A 537 -41.44 -21.12 20.08
N ALA A 538 -41.43 -22.26 20.77
CA ALA A 538 -40.22 -22.83 21.36
C ALA A 538 -39.13 -23.16 20.33
N GLY A 539 -39.46 -23.26 19.04
CA GLY A 539 -38.54 -23.48 17.92
C GLY A 539 -38.00 -22.19 17.28
N SER A 540 -38.49 -21.02 17.69
CA SER A 540 -38.13 -19.74 17.09
C SER A 540 -36.80 -19.17 17.61
N VAL A 541 -36.08 -18.52 16.70
CA VAL A 541 -34.90 -17.69 17.00
C VAL A 541 -35.11 -16.30 16.40
N LEU A 542 -34.97 -15.25 17.20
CA LEU A 542 -34.90 -13.88 16.68
C LEU A 542 -33.45 -13.39 16.70
N LEU A 543 -33.07 -12.70 15.63
CA LEU A 543 -31.76 -12.13 15.39
C LEU A 543 -31.91 -10.61 15.24
N VAL A 544 -31.08 -9.84 15.93
CA VAL A 544 -31.10 -8.37 15.88
C VAL A 544 -29.69 -7.86 15.61
N HIS A 545 -29.53 -7.07 14.56
CA HIS A 545 -28.26 -6.46 14.19
C HIS A 545 -28.07 -5.08 14.87
N ASP A 546 -26.88 -4.49 14.75
CA ASP A 546 -26.56 -3.15 15.27
C ASP A 546 -26.69 -2.98 16.80
N THR A 547 -26.49 -4.06 17.54
CA THR A 547 -26.63 -4.04 19.00
C THR A 547 -25.33 -3.77 19.75
N ALA A 548 -24.17 -3.78 19.07
CA ALA A 548 -22.87 -3.48 19.64
C ALA A 548 -22.25 -2.25 18.98
N ALA A 549 -22.67 -1.07 19.44
CA ALA A 549 -22.11 0.22 19.03
C ALA A 549 -20.59 0.28 19.26
N LEU A 550 -19.88 0.89 18.30
CA LEU A 550 -18.43 1.03 18.37
C LEU A 550 -18.02 2.05 19.43
N ASP A 551 -18.66 3.21 19.41
CA ASP A 551 -18.44 4.36 20.29
C ASP A 551 -19.70 5.24 20.39
N ASP A 552 -19.61 6.32 21.15
CA ASP A 552 -20.70 7.28 21.30
C ASP A 552 -21.17 7.91 19.98
N ALA A 553 -20.29 8.11 18.99
CA ALA A 553 -20.64 8.78 17.74
C ALA A 553 -21.50 7.88 16.84
N THR A 554 -21.17 6.59 16.78
CA THR A 554 -21.86 5.60 15.93
C THR A 554 -23.27 5.24 16.39
N GLN A 555 -23.62 5.49 17.66
CA GLN A 555 -24.95 5.17 18.22
C GLN A 555 -25.94 6.34 18.25
N ARG A 556 -25.53 7.56 17.90
CA ARG A 556 -26.38 8.75 18.09
C ARG A 556 -27.62 8.71 17.21
N VAL A 557 -28.76 9.10 17.78
CA VAL A 557 -30.02 9.31 17.07
C VAL A 557 -30.39 10.80 17.16
N PRO A 558 -30.47 11.56 16.05
CA PRO A 558 -30.24 11.15 14.67
C PRO A 558 -28.76 10.84 14.34
N PRO A 559 -28.48 10.09 13.25
CA PRO A 559 -27.12 9.69 12.89
C PRO A 559 -26.17 10.88 12.71
N THR A 560 -24.98 10.80 13.31
CA THR A 560 -23.88 11.77 13.08
C THR A 560 -22.76 11.24 12.21
N THR A 561 -22.81 9.95 11.87
CA THR A 561 -21.86 9.21 11.01
C THR A 561 -22.63 8.31 10.06
N GLN A 562 -22.02 7.94 8.94
CA GLN A 562 -22.53 6.96 7.98
C GLN A 562 -22.41 5.53 8.52
N PHE A 563 -21.32 5.22 9.23
CA PHE A 563 -21.26 4.00 10.04
C PHE A 563 -22.11 4.22 11.29
N HIS A 564 -23.30 3.62 11.35
CA HIS A 564 -24.32 3.97 12.34
C HIS A 564 -25.10 2.75 12.85
N THR A 565 -25.06 2.52 14.16
CA THR A 565 -25.85 1.49 14.85
C THR A 565 -27.11 2.02 15.52
N GLY A 566 -27.16 3.33 15.76
CA GLY A 566 -28.18 3.93 16.61
C GLY A 566 -28.20 3.37 18.03
N ASP A 567 -29.32 3.54 18.72
CA ASP A 567 -29.49 3.13 20.12
C ASP A 567 -30.20 1.77 20.29
N VAL A 568 -30.16 0.92 19.25
CA VAL A 568 -30.74 -0.43 19.21
C VAL A 568 -30.18 -1.33 20.33
N TRP A 569 -28.93 -1.11 20.72
CA TRP A 569 -28.25 -1.82 21.82
C TRP A 569 -29.04 -1.83 23.14
N LYS A 570 -29.88 -0.82 23.40
CA LYS A 570 -30.76 -0.71 24.58
C LYS A 570 -31.75 -1.88 24.69
N LEU A 571 -32.10 -2.54 23.57
CA LEU A 571 -32.97 -3.71 23.55
C LEU A 571 -32.40 -4.85 24.40
N VAL A 572 -31.09 -5.05 24.39
CA VAL A 572 -30.43 -6.18 25.07
C VAL A 572 -30.59 -6.12 26.60
N PRO A 573 -30.18 -5.03 27.30
CA PRO A 573 -30.41 -4.92 28.73
C PRO A 573 -31.90 -4.86 29.10
N ALA A 574 -32.75 -4.27 28.25
CA ALA A 574 -34.20 -4.26 28.47
C ALA A 574 -34.77 -5.68 28.50
N LEU A 575 -34.45 -6.53 27.52
CA LEU A 575 -34.89 -7.93 27.48
C LEU A 575 -34.29 -8.74 28.63
N LYS A 576 -32.99 -8.60 28.92
CA LYS A 576 -32.36 -9.33 30.04
C LYS A 576 -32.99 -8.99 31.39
N THR A 577 -33.49 -7.77 31.56
CA THR A 577 -34.12 -7.31 32.80
C THR A 577 -35.59 -7.69 32.89
N LEU A 578 -36.36 -7.45 31.81
CA LEU A 578 -37.82 -7.55 31.83
C LEU A 578 -38.34 -8.89 31.29
N ARG A 579 -37.51 -9.64 30.57
CA ARG A 579 -37.81 -10.94 29.96
C ARG A 579 -36.78 -12.02 30.33
N PRO A 580 -36.59 -12.31 31.63
CA PRO A 580 -35.63 -13.32 32.09
C PRO A 580 -36.01 -14.76 31.69
N ASP A 581 -37.19 -14.96 31.09
CA ASP A 581 -37.64 -16.22 30.50
C ASP A 581 -36.93 -16.57 29.19
N LEU A 582 -36.42 -15.54 28.48
CA LEU A 582 -35.69 -15.64 27.23
C LEU A 582 -34.19 -15.78 27.46
N ASP A 583 -33.51 -16.48 26.56
CA ASP A 583 -32.06 -16.44 26.47
C ASP A 583 -31.64 -15.37 25.45
N VAL A 584 -30.87 -14.38 25.93
CA VAL A 584 -30.44 -13.20 25.17
C VAL A 584 -28.93 -13.05 25.27
N PHE A 585 -28.25 -13.04 24.13
CA PHE A 585 -26.81 -12.81 24.04
C PHE A 585 -26.41 -12.26 22.68
N THR A 586 -25.22 -11.69 22.56
CA THR A 586 -24.77 -11.04 21.31
C THR A 586 -23.49 -11.69 20.81
N ILE A 587 -23.50 -12.20 19.58
CA ILE A 587 -22.31 -12.72 18.93
C ILE A 587 -21.45 -11.52 18.55
N ALA A 588 -20.18 -11.50 18.95
CA ALA A 588 -19.22 -10.44 18.62
C ALA A 588 -18.73 -10.55 17.16
N THR A 589 -19.67 -10.53 16.21
CA THR A 589 -19.41 -10.58 14.77
C THR A 589 -19.24 -9.17 14.20
N PRO A 590 -18.31 -8.96 13.25
CA PRO A 590 -18.16 -7.66 12.63
C PRO A 590 -19.40 -7.31 11.79
N TRP A 591 -19.82 -6.04 11.78
CA TRP A 591 -19.13 -4.90 12.39
C TRP A 591 -19.74 -4.46 13.73
N THR A 592 -20.98 -4.84 14.01
CA THR A 592 -21.81 -4.23 15.06
C THR A 592 -22.56 -5.28 15.89
N GLY A 593 -22.12 -6.54 15.82
CA GLY A 593 -22.68 -7.65 16.58
C GLY A 593 -24.00 -8.19 16.02
N LEU A 594 -24.34 -9.41 16.45
CA LEU A 594 -25.61 -10.06 16.10
C LEU A 594 -26.22 -10.63 17.39
N THR A 595 -27.25 -9.98 17.91
CA THR A 595 -27.98 -10.46 19.09
C THR A 595 -28.88 -11.62 18.72
N VAL A 596 -28.79 -12.69 19.50
CA VAL A 596 -29.61 -13.89 19.40
C VAL A 596 -30.56 -13.94 20.58
N ILE A 597 -31.84 -14.17 20.27
CA ILE A 597 -32.92 -14.27 21.25
C ILE A 597 -33.67 -15.58 21.01
N SER A 598 -33.83 -16.40 22.04
CA SER A 598 -34.50 -17.70 21.96
C SER A 598 -35.18 -18.09 23.27
N GLY A 599 -35.89 -19.23 23.29
CA GLY A 599 -36.57 -19.73 24.49
C GLY A 599 -38.02 -19.25 24.66
N PHE A 600 -38.64 -18.80 23.56
CA PHE A 600 -40.04 -18.37 23.50
C PHE A 600 -41.03 -19.51 23.84
N GLY A 601 -42.31 -19.16 24.00
CA GLY A 601 -43.40 -20.13 24.18
C GLY A 601 -43.66 -20.62 25.62
N LYS A 602 -42.98 -20.04 26.63
CA LYS A 602 -43.18 -20.40 28.05
C LYS A 602 -44.33 -19.66 28.75
N GLY A 603 -45.01 -18.75 28.06
CA GLY A 603 -46.09 -17.92 28.60
C GLY A 603 -47.05 -17.44 27.52
N ARG A 604 -48.13 -16.73 27.91
CA ARG A 604 -48.97 -16.02 26.94
C ARG A 604 -48.20 -14.81 26.44
N TYR A 605 -48.36 -14.50 25.16
CA TYR A 605 -47.88 -13.24 24.60
C TYR A 605 -48.46 -12.06 25.41
N ASP A 606 -47.57 -11.23 25.94
CA ASP A 606 -47.89 -10.02 26.68
C ASP A 606 -47.04 -8.87 26.12
N ARG A 607 -47.71 -7.82 25.65
CA ARG A 607 -47.06 -6.63 25.07
C ARG A 607 -46.85 -5.52 26.12
N SER A 608 -47.34 -5.69 27.34
CA SER A 608 -47.30 -4.65 28.38
C SER A 608 -45.87 -4.29 28.83
N TRP A 609 -44.93 -5.23 28.74
CA TRP A 609 -43.52 -5.02 29.12
C TRP A 609 -42.82 -3.96 28.27
N ILE A 610 -43.28 -3.69 27.04
CA ILE A 610 -42.69 -2.67 26.16
C ILE A 610 -42.86 -1.27 26.73
N VAL A 611 -44.00 -1.01 27.38
CA VAL A 611 -44.25 0.29 28.03
C VAL A 611 -43.24 0.50 29.16
N ASP A 612 -42.99 -0.53 29.95
CA ASP A 612 -41.98 -0.52 31.02
C ASP A 612 -40.56 -0.40 30.45
N ALA A 613 -40.27 -1.08 29.33
CA ALA A 613 -38.99 -0.96 28.63
C ALA A 613 -38.72 0.48 28.16
N GLY A 614 -39.70 1.11 27.51
CA GLY A 614 -39.60 2.50 27.08
C GLY A 614 -39.39 3.47 28.26
N GLN A 615 -40.10 3.26 29.38
CA GLN A 615 -39.94 4.11 30.57
C GLN A 615 -38.56 3.97 31.23
N ARG A 616 -37.99 2.76 31.27
CA ARG A 616 -36.74 2.49 31.99
C ARG A 616 -35.49 2.69 31.16
N PHE A 617 -35.53 2.39 29.86
CA PHE A 617 -34.33 2.29 29.03
C PHE A 617 -34.22 3.35 27.93
N ALA A 618 -35.30 4.08 27.60
CA ALA A 618 -35.23 5.09 26.52
C ALA A 618 -34.17 6.17 26.77
N ASN A 619 -33.99 6.57 28.04
CA ASN A 619 -33.00 7.57 28.47
C ASN A 619 -31.69 6.93 28.97
N MET A 620 -31.46 5.64 28.72
CA MET A 620 -30.19 4.99 29.07
C MET A 620 -29.09 5.54 28.15
N GLU A 621 -28.01 6.03 28.72
CA GLU A 621 -26.91 6.63 27.98
C GLU A 621 -25.84 5.58 27.65
N PHE A 622 -25.20 5.69 26.48
CA PHE A 622 -24.19 4.72 26.06
C PHE A 622 -23.00 4.63 27.05
N ALA A 623 -22.64 5.76 27.66
CA ALA A 623 -21.60 5.84 28.69
C ALA A 623 -21.86 4.92 29.90
N GLU A 624 -23.11 4.53 30.16
CA GLU A 624 -23.47 3.60 31.24
C GLU A 624 -22.98 2.17 30.97
N ILE A 625 -22.84 1.79 29.70
CA ILE A 625 -22.42 0.44 29.30
C ILE A 625 -21.05 0.38 28.63
N GLU A 626 -20.50 1.51 28.18
CA GLU A 626 -19.28 1.59 27.37
C GLU A 626 -18.11 0.80 27.99
N ALA A 627 -17.87 0.98 29.30
CA ALA A 627 -16.78 0.32 30.02
C ALA A 627 -16.97 -1.20 30.20
N ASN A 628 -18.22 -1.69 30.18
CA ASN A 628 -18.59 -3.08 30.46
C ASN A 628 -19.47 -3.69 29.36
N LEU A 629 -19.24 -3.28 28.10
CA LEU A 629 -20.11 -3.61 26.97
C LEU A 629 -20.28 -5.13 26.79
N GLY A 630 -19.24 -5.90 27.11
CA GLY A 630 -19.28 -7.36 27.12
C GLY A 630 -20.36 -7.95 28.03
N GLU A 631 -20.46 -7.46 29.26
CA GLU A 631 -21.46 -7.94 30.22
C GLU A 631 -22.85 -7.40 29.88
N ALA A 632 -22.95 -6.09 29.60
CA ALA A 632 -24.21 -5.42 29.30
C ALA A 632 -24.95 -6.11 28.14
N LEU A 633 -24.22 -6.35 27.03
CA LEU A 633 -24.78 -6.95 25.82
C LEU A 633 -24.74 -8.48 25.82
N GLY A 634 -24.14 -9.10 26.84
CA GLY A 634 -23.90 -10.54 26.86
C GLY A 634 -23.08 -10.98 25.64
N LEU A 635 -21.99 -10.28 25.34
CA LEU A 635 -21.12 -10.60 24.22
C LEU A 635 -20.55 -12.02 24.40
N VAL A 636 -20.61 -12.81 23.34
CA VAL A 636 -19.96 -14.12 23.25
C VAL A 636 -18.95 -14.13 22.11
N ALA A 637 -17.94 -14.97 22.23
CA ALA A 637 -16.93 -15.16 21.19
C ALA A 637 -17.58 -15.53 19.86
N ASN A 638 -17.01 -15.05 18.75
CA ASN A 638 -17.46 -15.30 17.40
C ASN A 638 -17.07 -16.71 16.93
N GLU A 639 -17.61 -17.72 17.62
CA GLU A 639 -17.31 -19.14 17.43
C GLU A 639 -18.58 -19.94 17.19
N TRP A 640 -18.60 -20.69 16.09
CA TRP A 640 -19.79 -21.41 15.66
C TRP A 640 -20.33 -22.43 16.68
N GLU A 641 -19.48 -23.38 17.10
CA GLU A 641 -19.94 -24.54 17.87
C GLU A 641 -20.51 -24.16 19.26
N PRO A 642 -19.87 -23.28 20.06
CA PRO A 642 -20.42 -22.87 21.36
C PRO A 642 -21.76 -22.16 21.23
N VAL A 643 -21.89 -21.26 20.24
CA VAL A 643 -23.13 -20.49 20.00
C VAL A 643 -24.24 -21.41 19.53
N LEU A 644 -23.99 -22.29 18.55
CA LEU A 644 -25.01 -23.22 18.06
C LEU A 644 -25.47 -24.18 19.16
N ALA A 645 -24.55 -24.66 20.01
CA ALA A 645 -24.89 -25.51 21.14
C ALA A 645 -25.82 -24.79 22.13
N ARG A 646 -25.58 -23.50 22.41
CA ARG A 646 -26.45 -22.66 23.24
C ARG A 646 -27.83 -22.48 22.61
N ILE A 647 -27.90 -22.14 21.32
CA ILE A 647 -29.17 -22.01 20.58
C ILE A 647 -29.96 -23.32 20.66
N ARG A 648 -29.33 -24.45 20.31
CA ARG A 648 -29.98 -25.78 20.34
C ARG A 648 -30.49 -26.15 21.74
N ALA A 649 -29.78 -25.80 22.80
CA ALA A 649 -30.24 -26.07 24.16
C ALA A 649 -31.57 -25.37 24.49
N ASN A 650 -31.80 -24.18 23.92
CA ASN A 650 -33.03 -23.41 24.15
C ASN A 650 -34.20 -23.83 23.25
N LEU A 651 -33.91 -24.33 22.05
CA LEU A 651 -34.94 -24.86 21.14
C LEU A 651 -35.50 -26.22 21.61
N VAL A 652 -34.77 -26.93 22.48
CA VAL A 652 -35.17 -28.23 23.03
C VAL A 652 -36.01 -28.04 24.30
N GLY A 653 -37.23 -27.50 24.13
CA GLY A 653 -38.22 -27.33 25.19
C GLY A 653 -39.31 -28.41 25.23
N LYS A 654 -38.99 -29.64 25.66
CA LYS A 654 -39.91 -30.70 26.18
C LYS A 654 -41.21 -31.02 25.40
N GLY A 655 -41.09 -31.70 24.27
CA GLY A 655 -42.14 -32.53 23.65
C GLY A 655 -41.50 -33.79 23.05
N GLY A 656 -41.99 -34.99 23.40
CA GLY A 656 -41.29 -36.27 23.22
C GLY A 656 -40.92 -36.67 21.78
N GLY A 657 -39.74 -37.27 21.65
CA GLY A 657 -39.27 -37.94 20.43
C GLY A 657 -37.93 -38.62 20.70
N ASN A 658 -37.96 -39.95 20.77
CA ASN A 658 -36.87 -40.81 21.20
C ASN A 658 -35.70 -40.83 20.19
N HIS A 659 -34.66 -40.01 20.38
CA HIS A 659 -33.35 -40.24 19.75
C HIS A 659 -32.19 -39.87 20.70
N ASP A 660 -31.46 -40.92 21.09
CA ASP A 660 -30.11 -41.00 21.66
C ASP A 660 -29.63 -39.94 22.67
N GLN A 661 -30.27 -39.91 23.85
CA GLN A 661 -29.94 -39.00 24.96
C GLN A 661 -28.69 -39.43 25.79
N GLY A 662 -28.02 -40.54 25.46
CA GLY A 662 -27.01 -41.17 26.31
C GLY A 662 -25.55 -40.72 26.09
N GLY A 663 -25.22 -40.18 24.91
CA GLY A 663 -23.84 -39.81 24.54
C GLY A 663 -23.45 -38.40 25.00
N TRP A 664 -24.34 -37.44 24.75
CA TRP A 664 -24.04 -36.01 24.87
C TRP A 664 -23.83 -35.53 26.33
N ARG A 665 -24.64 -36.01 27.28
CA ARG A 665 -24.47 -35.68 28.71
C ARG A 665 -23.13 -36.14 29.28
N ARG A 666 -22.56 -37.23 28.75
CA ARG A 666 -21.24 -37.74 29.15
C ARG A 666 -20.08 -36.93 28.56
N GLN A 667 -20.31 -36.26 27.43
CA GLN A 667 -19.31 -35.41 26.78
C GLN A 667 -19.21 -34.04 27.45
N ILE A 668 -20.35 -33.43 27.82
CA ILE A 668 -20.39 -32.18 28.60
C ILE A 668 -19.75 -32.36 29.99
N ALA A 669 -20.03 -33.46 30.68
CA ALA A 669 -19.42 -33.76 31.98
C ALA A 669 -17.90 -34.02 31.91
N LYS A 670 -17.36 -34.39 30.74
CA LYS A 670 -15.92 -34.52 30.49
C LYS A 670 -15.26 -33.18 30.13
N LEU A 671 -15.98 -32.27 29.47
CA LEU A 671 -15.47 -30.96 29.09
C LEU A 671 -15.41 -30.01 30.30
N MET A 672 -16.45 -30.00 31.15
CA MET A 672 -16.51 -29.20 32.39
C MET A 672 -15.56 -29.67 33.49
N LYS A 673 -14.88 -30.81 33.33
CA LYS A 673 -13.84 -31.30 34.25
C LYS A 673 -12.41 -30.98 33.78
N ARG A 674 -12.27 -30.36 32.60
CA ARG A 674 -10.97 -30.00 31.99
C ARG A 674 -10.78 -28.48 31.83
N LEU A 675 -11.84 -27.70 32.02
CA LEU A 675 -11.79 -26.30 32.43
C LEU A 675 -11.78 -26.26 33.97
#